data_AF-A0A955VJX0-F1
#
_entry.id   AF-A0A955VJX0-F1
#
_cell.length_a   1.000
_cell.length_b   1.000
_cell.length_c   1.000
_cell.angle_alpha   90.00
_cell.angle_beta   90.00
_cell.angle_gamma   90.00
#
_symmetry.space_group_name_H-M   'P 1'
#
loop_
_entity.id
_entity.type
_entity.pdbx_description
1 polymer ?
#
loop_
_entity_poly.entity_id
_entity_poly.type
_entity_poly.pdbx_seq_one_letter_code
_entity_poly.pdbx_strand_id
1 'polypeptide(L)'
;MWRSVGLAFLLWVLVAYPGCGSKSAATNWDAQDGTSHGDVVDTAVGDDADSDVQVTDSSADSTTEDVGDDSIADLETDGLSDDASDDDVGPDATADGGAPDTADAESLDVEIEIPPLPIKDPIGSAPNDPLDGGGVESCALYQQEICDNGTKKRCEIYDTGTKAFVDAPDALIHRAFLMDRYNDLYHMPDGQRVERVFNEGISPGTPESVWGDISKFKRWADEGDSAIFTGGALTSMIYRYAVTGTEADYHRMETEVRHMLTFFDVTGIPGYLARHHYLYFDKTPQEGAPVSDKHIFYYQGIDTLGIRDFAFDPTNIVDIPQVYIDGVQVDDTLWTGTPYWHGNPSIDQYTGPTIALPHAYNLLRDETLKERIRTQLTCYVKRLRRIDVINLQQNPTVAEAVSTLLGGAGYKVLLDPGDPDLTKLDRITAFYLPSYNSKSAATYDKSCPTDLPWAPSEVIDAAADNWSTHVATFALRLQSSKYALVNSIDHIYVPSVRGGDASHMIRLLTMAYRLTGDEQYRSFLYQVVIGETNADQVAKTMGALQTPDWCSSFFADHITLAPHWSLLTMLAPSPLKDTMLGVMQTEAWEKRLSNLRNGKLGLLYVSEIPLSLSPKRDEILAEVLEDIVNYGGNGGFLDEPRRNYTLERQTTIDNLPNGTTLRCPTEEERTFCEEGVTILGVQFPVSTISYPCNASPSECVMGDGMCVRPLASYGLPIGLRPYEGFVWQRSPFELSRSGIGNEQAPPAEFTEPFWIARYYGLLTNGDKQVLAWKSDGSCP
;
A
#
# COMPACT_ATOMS: atom_id res chain seq x y z
N MET A 1 -25.95 21.88 -11.81
CA MET A 1 -25.91 20.63 -11.02
C MET A 1 -24.86 19.67 -11.58
N TRP A 2 -25.05 19.02 -12.74
CA TRP A 2 -24.02 18.13 -13.34
C TRP A 2 -22.66 18.80 -13.65
N ARG A 3 -22.66 20.08 -14.04
CA ARG A 3 -21.44 20.88 -14.27
C ARG A 3 -20.59 21.10 -13.02
N SER A 4 -21.22 21.15 -11.85
CA SER A 4 -20.55 21.44 -10.59
C SER A 4 -20.04 20.16 -9.91
N VAL A 5 -20.78 19.05 -10.05
CA VAL A 5 -20.44 17.69 -9.56
C VAL A 5 -19.11 17.16 -10.10
N GLY A 6 -18.88 17.27 -11.42
CA GLY A 6 -17.63 16.76 -12.02
C GLY A 6 -16.39 17.52 -11.58
N LEU A 7 -16.46 18.85 -11.53
CA LEU A 7 -15.32 19.73 -11.20
C LEU A 7 -14.90 19.63 -9.74
N ALA A 8 -15.88 19.59 -8.85
CA ALA A 8 -15.65 19.34 -7.44
C ALA A 8 -14.94 17.99 -7.22
N PHE A 9 -15.42 16.94 -7.90
CA PHE A 9 -14.87 15.59 -7.73
C PHE A 9 -13.45 15.48 -8.30
N LEU A 10 -13.16 16.15 -9.41
CA LEU A 10 -11.80 16.23 -9.92
C LEU A 10 -10.88 16.97 -8.98
N LEU A 11 -11.27 18.15 -8.50
CA LEU A 11 -10.44 18.90 -7.56
C LEU A 11 -10.29 18.13 -6.26
N TRP A 12 -11.32 17.43 -5.80
CA TRP A 12 -11.17 16.47 -4.71
C TRP A 12 -10.15 15.39 -5.10
N VAL A 13 -10.31 14.63 -6.18
CA VAL A 13 -9.34 13.58 -6.58
C VAL A 13 -7.91 14.10 -6.80
N LEU A 14 -7.74 15.29 -7.35
CA LEU A 14 -6.45 15.89 -7.66
C LEU A 14 -5.79 16.57 -6.45
N VAL A 15 -6.57 17.04 -5.48
CA VAL A 15 -6.10 17.95 -4.43
C VAL A 15 -6.40 17.44 -3.01
N ALA A 16 -7.60 16.92 -2.76
CA ALA A 16 -8.10 16.56 -1.42
C ALA A 16 -8.42 15.09 -1.21
N TYR A 17 -8.29 14.26 -2.24
CA TYR A 17 -8.10 12.83 -2.12
C TYR A 17 -6.65 12.74 -1.68
N PRO A 18 -6.37 12.52 -0.38
CA PRO A 18 -5.09 11.96 -0.03
C PRO A 18 -4.92 10.77 -0.98
N GLY A 19 -3.72 10.51 -1.51
CA GLY A 19 -3.47 9.37 -2.41
C GLY A 19 -3.68 8.01 -1.72
N CYS A 20 -4.57 7.94 -0.74
CA CYS A 20 -4.66 6.99 0.33
C CYS A 20 -6.10 6.97 0.89
N GLY A 21 -6.92 6.05 0.38
CA GLY A 21 -7.80 5.25 1.22
C GLY A 21 -8.83 5.93 2.12
N SER A 22 -9.36 7.13 1.81
CA SER A 22 -10.65 7.49 2.41
C SER A 22 -11.71 6.57 1.81
N LYS A 23 -12.02 5.45 2.48
CA LYS A 23 -13.30 4.75 2.34
C LYS A 23 -14.40 5.69 2.87
N SER A 24 -14.64 6.82 2.20
CA SER A 24 -15.80 7.68 2.47
C SER A 24 -16.97 7.18 1.62
N ALA A 25 -17.89 6.49 2.28
CA ALA A 25 -19.28 6.28 1.85
C ALA A 25 -19.56 5.56 0.51
N ALA A 26 -18.72 4.61 0.10
CA ALA A 26 -19.25 3.46 -0.61
C ALA A 26 -19.78 2.48 0.46
N THR A 27 -21.10 2.51 0.66
CA THR A 27 -21.93 1.58 1.42
C THR A 27 -21.25 0.28 1.89
N ASN A 28 -21.38 -0.06 3.18
CA ASN A 28 -21.26 -1.39 3.81
C ASN A 28 -21.34 -2.58 2.81
N TRP A 29 -20.25 -2.88 2.11
CA TRP A 29 -20.13 -4.02 1.20
C TRP A 29 -18.70 -4.54 1.27
N ASP A 30 -18.32 -5.00 2.47
CA ASP A 30 -17.29 -6.00 2.73
C ASP A 30 -17.75 -6.80 3.95
N ALA A 31 -18.77 -7.64 3.71
CA ALA A 31 -19.16 -8.85 4.47
C ALA A 31 -20.50 -9.38 3.90
N GLN A 32 -20.48 -9.78 2.63
CA GLN A 32 -21.29 -10.94 2.21
C GLN A 32 -20.33 -12.06 1.83
N ASP A 33 -19.50 -12.44 2.80
CA ASP A 33 -19.14 -13.86 2.91
C ASP A 33 -20.44 -14.58 3.27
N GLY A 34 -20.87 -15.48 2.40
CA GLY A 34 -22.08 -16.26 2.59
C GLY A 34 -21.99 -17.16 3.82
N THR A 35 -22.54 -16.70 4.95
CA THR A 35 -23.01 -17.58 6.01
C THR A 35 -24.37 -17.10 6.48
N SER A 36 -25.42 -17.79 6.05
CA SER A 36 -26.70 -17.81 6.77
C SER A 36 -26.44 -18.28 8.21
N HIS A 37 -26.64 -17.42 9.20
CA HIS A 37 -26.82 -17.88 10.57
C HIS A 37 -28.31 -18.10 10.80
N GLY A 38 -28.69 -19.37 10.91
CA GLY A 38 -29.91 -19.77 11.57
C GLY A 38 -29.73 -19.59 13.08
N ASP A 39 -30.74 -18.97 13.69
CA ASP A 39 -30.88 -18.83 15.14
C ASP A 39 -30.82 -20.19 15.84
N VAL A 40 -29.88 -20.34 16.77
CA VAL A 40 -30.02 -21.30 17.89
C VAL A 40 -29.62 -20.55 19.16
N VAL A 41 -30.63 -19.91 19.77
CA VAL A 41 -30.59 -19.52 21.17
C VAL A 41 -31.08 -20.72 21.96
N ASP A 42 -30.16 -21.43 22.60
CA ASP A 42 -30.48 -22.45 23.60
C ASP A 42 -30.26 -21.83 24.99
N THR A 43 -31.33 -21.31 25.58
CA THR A 43 -31.41 -21.07 27.02
C THR A 43 -32.55 -21.89 27.58
N ALA A 44 -32.20 -23.01 28.20
CA ALA A 44 -33.09 -23.70 29.11
C ALA A 44 -33.31 -22.85 30.37
N VAL A 45 -34.58 -22.64 30.73
CA VAL A 45 -35.20 -22.77 32.06
C VAL A 45 -36.49 -21.94 32.09
N GLY A 46 -37.63 -22.59 32.39
CA GLY A 46 -38.77 -21.94 33.05
C GLY A 46 -40.11 -21.99 32.32
N ASP A 47 -40.85 -23.07 32.61
CA ASP A 47 -42.30 -23.20 32.82
C ASP A 47 -43.33 -22.11 32.41
N ASP A 48 -44.50 -22.64 32.03
CA ASP A 48 -45.87 -22.11 32.10
C ASP A 48 -46.56 -21.53 30.84
N ALA A 49 -47.48 -22.37 30.34
CA ALA A 49 -48.91 -22.12 30.09
C ALA A 49 -49.41 -21.32 28.86
N ASP A 50 -50.22 -22.04 28.07
CA ASP A 50 -51.49 -21.66 27.44
C ASP A 50 -51.64 -20.29 26.75
N SER A 51 -51.94 -20.30 25.45
CA SER A 51 -53.31 -20.03 24.96
C SER A 51 -53.42 -19.97 23.43
N ASP A 52 -54.48 -20.63 22.95
CA ASP A 52 -55.04 -20.59 21.60
C ASP A 52 -55.44 -19.17 21.16
N VAL A 53 -55.17 -18.82 19.89
CA VAL A 53 -56.05 -17.94 19.09
C VAL A 53 -56.03 -18.38 17.61
N GLN A 54 -57.18 -18.90 17.16
CA GLN A 54 -57.57 -18.98 15.75
C GLN A 54 -58.17 -17.65 15.28
N VAL A 55 -57.90 -17.20 14.04
CA VAL A 55 -58.81 -16.43 13.15
C VAL A 55 -58.30 -16.54 11.70
N THR A 56 -58.81 -17.48 10.90
CA THR A 56 -59.73 -17.36 9.73
C THR A 56 -59.26 -16.63 8.47
N ASP A 57 -59.43 -17.38 7.38
CA ASP A 57 -59.32 -17.14 5.94
C ASP A 57 -60.44 -16.23 5.38
N SER A 58 -60.15 -15.45 4.33
CA SER A 58 -61.10 -15.04 3.25
C SER A 58 -60.43 -14.29 2.09
N SER A 59 -60.25 -15.02 0.98
CA SER A 59 -60.51 -14.71 -0.46
C SER A 59 -60.64 -13.27 -1.00
N ALA A 60 -59.95 -12.99 -2.12
CA ALA A 60 -60.46 -12.57 -3.45
C ALA A 60 -59.29 -12.02 -4.32
N ASP A 61 -58.84 -12.69 -5.39
CA ASP A 61 -59.36 -12.70 -6.78
C ASP A 61 -58.96 -11.47 -7.61
N SER A 62 -58.02 -11.65 -8.56
CA SER A 62 -58.13 -11.15 -9.94
C SER A 62 -57.09 -11.80 -10.87
N THR A 63 -57.62 -12.44 -11.91
CA THR A 63 -57.02 -12.98 -13.14
C THR A 63 -56.39 -11.87 -14.01
N THR A 64 -55.51 -12.06 -15.02
CA THR A 64 -55.54 -12.91 -16.24
C THR A 64 -54.21 -12.82 -17.03
N GLU A 65 -53.91 -13.90 -17.79
CA GLU A 65 -53.25 -13.99 -19.14
C GLU A 65 -51.75 -13.61 -19.27
N ASP A 66 -50.78 -14.49 -19.57
CA ASP A 66 -50.59 -15.58 -20.58
C ASP A 66 -50.12 -15.09 -21.98
N VAL A 67 -49.39 -15.96 -22.68
CA VAL A 67 -48.60 -15.86 -23.94
C VAL A 67 -47.12 -15.47 -23.71
N GLY A 68 -46.10 -16.27 -24.02
CA GLY A 68 -46.02 -17.41 -24.94
C GLY A 68 -44.90 -17.19 -25.95
N ASP A 69 -43.86 -18.01 -25.81
CA ASP A 69 -43.13 -18.69 -26.89
C ASP A 69 -41.88 -18.12 -27.59
N ASP A 70 -41.01 -19.10 -27.81
CA ASP A 70 -40.10 -19.36 -28.93
C ASP A 70 -38.70 -18.75 -29.07
N SER A 71 -37.75 -19.65 -28.78
CA SER A 71 -36.47 -19.90 -29.44
C SER A 71 -36.51 -19.85 -30.97
N ILE A 72 -35.45 -19.35 -31.63
CA ILE A 72 -34.94 -19.88 -32.91
C ILE A 72 -33.41 -19.73 -32.98
N ALA A 73 -32.78 -20.84 -33.36
CA ALA A 73 -31.37 -20.99 -33.70
C ALA A 73 -31.12 -20.78 -35.21
N ASP A 74 -29.84 -20.58 -35.53
CA ASP A 74 -29.14 -20.85 -36.81
C ASP A 74 -29.59 -20.13 -38.09
N LEU A 75 -28.62 -19.58 -38.83
CA LEU A 75 -28.38 -19.88 -40.25
C LEU A 75 -27.10 -19.22 -40.78
N GLU A 76 -26.17 -20.13 -41.10
CA GLU A 76 -25.18 -20.24 -42.18
C GLU A 76 -24.69 -19.05 -43.04
N THR A 77 -23.40 -19.21 -43.32
CA THR A 77 -22.47 -18.74 -44.35
C THR A 77 -22.99 -18.56 -45.79
N ASP A 78 -22.41 -17.57 -46.48
CA ASP A 78 -21.75 -17.63 -47.81
C ASP A 78 -21.47 -16.16 -48.24
N GLY A 79 -20.26 -15.72 -48.57
CA GLY A 79 -19.52 -16.03 -49.80
C GLY A 79 -19.48 -14.79 -50.71
N LEU A 80 -18.38 -14.60 -51.47
CA LEU A 80 -18.09 -13.57 -52.50
C LEU A 80 -17.31 -12.33 -52.01
N SER A 81 -16.29 -11.79 -52.67
CA SER A 81 -15.31 -12.24 -53.69
C SER A 81 -14.39 -11.03 -53.93
N ASP A 82 -13.08 -11.26 -54.07
CA ASP A 82 -12.14 -10.29 -54.62
C ASP A 82 -12.53 -9.90 -56.06
N ASP A 83 -12.39 -8.61 -56.44
CA ASP A 83 -11.63 -8.24 -57.63
C ASP A 83 -11.49 -6.72 -57.83
N ALA A 84 -10.37 -6.41 -58.48
CA ALA A 84 -9.77 -5.12 -58.76
C ALA A 84 -10.52 -4.21 -59.76
N SER A 85 -10.11 -2.93 -59.78
CA SER A 85 -9.57 -2.20 -60.94
C SER A 85 -10.12 -0.79 -61.18
N ASP A 86 -9.16 0.06 -61.57
CA ASP A 86 -9.21 1.19 -62.51
C ASP A 86 -9.82 2.55 -62.12
N ASP A 87 -8.89 3.51 -62.08
CA ASP A 87 -8.85 4.75 -62.84
C ASP A 87 -10.07 5.68 -62.84
N ASP A 88 -9.88 6.87 -62.27
CA ASP A 88 -10.23 8.07 -63.03
C ASP A 88 -9.35 9.28 -62.66
N VAL A 89 -8.68 9.78 -63.70
CA VAL A 89 -7.86 10.98 -63.75
C VAL A 89 -8.73 12.12 -64.28
N GLY A 90 -8.75 13.28 -63.61
CA GLY A 90 -9.33 14.50 -64.18
C GLY A 90 -9.21 15.74 -63.29
N PRO A 91 -9.14 16.97 -63.86
CA PRO A 91 -7.97 17.83 -63.66
C PRO A 91 -8.23 19.18 -62.97
N ASP A 92 -7.12 19.81 -62.57
CA ASP A 92 -6.84 21.25 -62.46
C ASP A 92 -7.94 22.23 -62.02
N ALA A 93 -7.73 22.84 -60.85
CA ALA A 93 -8.07 24.24 -60.62
C ALA A 93 -7.01 24.90 -59.73
N THR A 94 -6.17 25.69 -60.39
CA THR A 94 -5.21 26.63 -59.80
C THR A 94 -5.95 27.77 -59.10
N ALA A 95 -5.72 27.94 -57.80
CA ALA A 95 -6.07 29.15 -57.08
C ALA A 95 -4.91 29.57 -56.17
N ASP A 96 -4.16 30.51 -56.72
CA ASP A 96 -3.06 31.26 -56.11
C ASP A 96 -3.61 32.07 -54.92
N GLY A 97 -3.21 31.68 -53.71
CA GLY A 97 -3.58 32.33 -52.46
C GLY A 97 -2.36 32.36 -51.55
N GLY A 98 -1.62 33.48 -51.60
CA GLY A 98 -0.41 33.69 -50.81
C GLY A 98 -0.63 33.43 -49.32
N ALA A 99 0.08 32.42 -48.81
CA ALA A 99 0.23 32.19 -47.38
C ALA A 99 1.09 33.32 -46.79
N PRO A 100 0.74 33.86 -45.61
CA PRO A 100 1.61 34.79 -44.92
C PRO A 100 2.89 34.03 -44.50
N ASP A 101 4.05 34.61 -44.80
CA ASP A 101 5.36 34.17 -44.31
C ASP A 101 5.27 33.90 -42.80
N THR A 102 5.20 32.63 -42.43
CA THR A 102 5.47 32.17 -41.07
C THR A 102 6.96 32.38 -40.88
N ALA A 103 7.32 33.52 -40.29
CA ALA A 103 8.67 33.74 -39.79
C ALA A 103 9.05 32.51 -38.95
N ASP A 104 10.03 31.76 -39.44
CA ASP A 104 10.68 30.70 -38.71
C ASP A 104 11.15 31.30 -37.40
N ALA A 105 10.40 31.01 -36.33
CA ALA A 105 10.86 31.25 -34.98
C ALA A 105 12.05 30.29 -34.81
N GLU A 106 13.25 30.79 -35.09
CA GLU A 106 14.49 30.16 -34.65
C GLU A 106 14.31 29.91 -33.16
N SER A 107 14.02 28.66 -32.79
CA SER A 107 14.04 28.24 -31.41
C SER A 107 15.46 28.47 -30.96
N LEU A 108 15.67 29.55 -30.20
CA LEU A 108 16.89 29.72 -29.45
C LEU A 108 16.91 28.52 -28.49
N ASP A 109 17.63 27.47 -28.89
CA ASP A 109 17.95 26.31 -28.06
C ASP A 109 18.88 26.83 -26.96
N VAL A 110 18.29 27.52 -25.99
CA VAL A 110 18.96 27.90 -24.75
C VAL A 110 19.18 26.58 -24.04
N GLU A 111 20.40 26.06 -24.12
CA GLU A 111 20.83 24.88 -23.41
C GLU A 111 20.66 25.14 -21.90
N ILE A 112 19.58 24.61 -21.33
CA ILE A 112 19.30 24.73 -19.90
C ILE A 112 20.34 23.86 -19.18
N GLU A 113 21.26 24.49 -18.47
CA GLU A 113 22.25 23.79 -17.65
C GLU A 113 21.53 22.98 -16.56
N ILE A 114 21.53 21.65 -16.70
CA ILE A 114 20.85 20.74 -15.78
C ILE A 114 21.74 20.52 -14.55
N PRO A 115 21.28 20.82 -13.32
CA PRO A 115 22.07 20.62 -12.11
C PRO A 115 22.53 19.17 -11.94
N PRO A 116 23.70 18.91 -11.33
CA PRO A 116 24.09 17.55 -10.98
C PRO A 116 23.08 16.93 -10.01
N LEU A 117 22.93 15.61 -10.07
CA LEU A 117 22.17 14.83 -9.08
C LEU A 117 23.13 13.88 -8.34
N PRO A 118 23.78 14.34 -7.25
CA PRO A 118 24.67 13.50 -6.48
C PRO A 118 23.88 12.39 -5.79
N ILE A 119 24.19 11.14 -6.13
CA ILE A 119 23.54 9.95 -5.60
C ILE A 119 24.54 9.08 -4.84
N LYS A 120 24.04 8.33 -3.88
CA LYS A 120 24.75 7.29 -3.13
C LYS A 120 23.88 6.05 -3.03
N ASP A 121 24.50 4.97 -2.58
CA ASP A 121 23.76 3.76 -2.26
C ASP A 121 23.01 3.93 -0.92
N PRO A 122 21.73 3.51 -0.84
CA PRO A 122 20.97 3.58 0.41
C PRO A 122 21.65 2.83 1.55
N ILE A 123 22.21 1.67 1.20
CA ILE A 123 22.98 0.81 2.09
C ILE A 123 24.39 0.75 1.52
N GLY A 124 25.39 0.73 2.41
CA GLY A 124 26.79 0.64 2.02
C GLY A 124 27.14 -0.65 1.27
N SER A 125 28.43 -0.94 1.18
CA SER A 125 28.90 -2.21 0.59
C SER A 125 28.32 -3.41 1.34
N ALA A 126 28.12 -4.52 0.61
CA ALA A 126 27.76 -5.79 1.22
C ALA A 126 28.69 -6.12 2.41
N PRO A 127 28.12 -6.52 3.56
CA PRO A 127 28.92 -6.90 4.72
C PRO A 127 29.73 -8.17 4.44
N ASN A 128 30.83 -8.34 5.18
CA ASN A 128 31.55 -9.61 5.20
C ASN A 128 30.81 -10.60 6.10
N ASP A 129 30.80 -11.89 5.73
CA ASP A 129 30.25 -12.93 6.60
C ASP A 129 31.12 -13.11 7.85
N PRO A 130 30.59 -12.83 9.07
CA PRO A 130 31.37 -12.95 10.30
C PRO A 130 31.63 -14.41 10.72
N LEU A 131 31.00 -15.39 10.07
CA LEU A 131 31.20 -16.82 10.30
C LEU A 131 32.18 -17.46 9.31
N ASP A 132 32.57 -16.75 8.24
CA ASP A 132 33.52 -17.28 7.26
C ASP A 132 34.86 -17.68 7.92
N GLY A 133 35.33 -18.88 7.60
CA GLY A 133 36.51 -19.49 8.23
C GLY A 133 36.36 -19.84 9.72
N GLY A 134 35.18 -19.64 10.34
CA GLY A 134 34.93 -19.83 11.77
C GLY A 134 34.59 -21.26 12.19
N GLY A 135 34.35 -22.18 11.24
CA GLY A 135 33.95 -23.56 11.51
C GLY A 135 32.51 -23.72 12.01
N VAL A 136 31.73 -22.64 11.96
CA VAL A 136 30.30 -22.58 12.30
C VAL A 136 29.57 -22.11 11.05
N GLU A 137 28.44 -22.75 10.74
CA GLU A 137 27.67 -22.49 9.51
C GLU A 137 26.42 -21.67 9.86
N SER A 138 26.13 -20.63 9.07
CA SER A 138 24.92 -19.81 9.23
C SER A 138 23.64 -20.58 8.93
N CYS A 139 22.53 -20.17 9.53
CA CYS A 139 21.18 -20.69 9.24
C CYS A 139 20.16 -19.54 9.21
N ALA A 140 19.08 -19.68 8.43
CA ALA A 140 18.15 -18.56 8.19
C ALA A 140 16.99 -18.51 9.20
N LEU A 141 16.48 -19.68 9.60
CA LEU A 141 15.26 -19.82 10.39
C LEU A 141 15.57 -20.22 11.82
N TYR A 142 15.34 -19.31 12.75
CA TYR A 142 15.59 -19.53 14.17
C TYR A 142 14.87 -20.79 14.68
N GLN A 143 15.54 -21.57 15.53
CA GLN A 143 15.05 -22.82 16.10
C GLN A 143 14.62 -23.89 15.10
N GLN A 144 14.92 -23.73 13.80
CA GLN A 144 14.76 -24.80 12.83
C GLN A 144 15.63 -25.98 13.24
N GLU A 145 15.10 -27.19 13.13
CA GLU A 145 15.86 -28.42 13.34
C GLU A 145 16.04 -29.15 12.00
N ILE A 146 17.26 -29.64 11.75
CA ILE A 146 17.56 -30.48 10.58
C ILE A 146 18.36 -31.71 11.02
N CYS A 147 18.30 -32.75 10.19
CA CYS A 147 19.22 -33.87 10.28
C CYS A 147 20.23 -33.78 9.14
N ASP A 148 21.50 -33.58 9.49
CA ASP A 148 22.59 -33.50 8.52
C ASP A 148 23.62 -34.59 8.84
N ASN A 149 23.77 -35.55 7.92
CA ASN A 149 24.70 -36.69 8.06
C ASN A 149 24.57 -37.43 9.41
N GLY A 150 23.34 -37.63 9.88
CA GLY A 150 23.04 -38.30 11.16
C GLY A 150 23.25 -37.46 12.41
N THR A 151 23.67 -36.20 12.26
CA THR A 151 23.77 -35.22 13.35
C THR A 151 22.54 -34.33 13.34
N LYS A 152 21.83 -34.28 14.47
CA LYS A 152 20.75 -33.32 14.67
C LYS A 152 21.40 -31.93 14.84
N LYS A 153 20.97 -30.95 14.05
CA LYS A 153 21.37 -29.55 14.19
C LYS A 153 20.14 -28.70 14.50
N ARG A 154 20.29 -27.70 15.37
CA ARG A 154 19.27 -26.68 15.64
C ARG A 154 19.85 -25.30 15.35
N CYS A 155 19.08 -24.46 14.66
CA CYS A 155 19.47 -23.10 14.35
C CYS A 155 19.33 -22.23 15.60
N GLU A 156 20.44 -21.75 16.14
CA GLU A 156 20.50 -21.06 17.43
C GLU A 156 21.28 -19.75 17.31
N ILE A 157 21.13 -18.87 18.30
CA ILE A 157 21.83 -17.59 18.32
C ILE A 157 23.30 -17.82 18.70
N TYR A 158 24.20 -17.30 17.87
CA TYR A 158 25.64 -17.38 18.03
C TYR A 158 26.26 -15.98 18.08
N ASP A 159 27.07 -15.72 19.11
CA ASP A 159 27.78 -14.47 19.30
C ASP A 159 29.17 -14.57 18.66
N THR A 160 29.39 -13.82 17.59
CA THR A 160 30.65 -13.85 16.83
C THR A 160 31.82 -13.17 17.56
N GLY A 161 31.55 -12.36 18.57
CA GLY A 161 32.55 -11.74 19.43
C GLY A 161 33.13 -12.71 20.47
N THR A 162 32.26 -13.48 21.12
CA THR A 162 32.66 -14.50 22.11
C THR A 162 32.94 -15.87 21.50
N LYS A 163 32.51 -16.07 20.24
CA LYS A 163 32.60 -17.33 19.50
C LYS A 163 31.87 -18.49 20.20
N ALA A 164 30.67 -18.21 20.70
CA ALA A 164 29.87 -19.17 21.44
C ALA A 164 28.37 -19.00 21.13
N PHE A 165 27.63 -20.10 21.28
CA PHE A 165 26.16 -20.04 21.28
C PHE A 165 25.66 -19.34 22.55
N VAL A 166 24.59 -18.59 22.42
CA VAL A 166 24.05 -17.74 23.48
C VAL A 166 22.90 -18.47 24.17
N ASP A 167 23.10 -18.87 25.43
CA ASP A 167 22.05 -19.56 26.20
C ASP A 167 20.94 -18.62 26.69
N ALA A 168 21.26 -17.33 26.87
CA ALA A 168 20.34 -16.28 27.30
C ALA A 168 20.51 -15.05 26.39
N PRO A 169 19.92 -15.07 25.17
CA PRO A 169 20.01 -13.93 24.25
C PRO A 169 19.31 -12.70 24.82
N ASP A 170 19.68 -11.53 24.30
CA ASP A 170 18.92 -10.31 24.59
C ASP A 170 17.45 -10.49 24.15
N ALA A 171 16.51 -9.93 24.92
CA ALA A 171 15.09 -10.17 24.68
C ALA A 171 14.61 -9.63 23.31
N LEU A 172 15.17 -8.50 22.85
CA LEU A 172 14.74 -7.91 21.58
C LEU A 172 15.29 -8.68 20.39
N ILE A 173 16.56 -9.12 20.45
CA ILE A 173 17.14 -9.92 19.37
C ILE A 173 16.51 -11.32 19.30
N HIS A 174 16.21 -11.92 20.46
CA HIS A 174 15.42 -13.15 20.52
C HIS A 174 14.08 -12.97 19.80
N ARG A 175 13.34 -11.91 20.15
CA ARG A 175 12.05 -11.60 19.55
C ARG A 175 12.17 -11.34 18.06
N ALA A 176 13.20 -10.63 17.60
CA ALA A 176 13.37 -10.30 16.19
C ALA A 176 13.54 -11.56 15.34
N PHE A 177 14.41 -12.47 15.78
CA PHE A 177 14.59 -13.76 15.10
C PHE A 177 13.34 -14.64 15.16
N LEU A 178 12.59 -14.58 16.26
CA LEU A 178 11.33 -15.32 16.41
C LEU A 178 10.23 -14.78 15.49
N MET A 179 10.08 -13.45 15.38
CA MET A 179 9.12 -12.81 14.48
C MET A 179 9.48 -13.02 13.02
N ASP A 180 10.76 -12.92 12.66
CA ASP A 180 11.22 -13.25 11.30
C ASP A 180 10.86 -14.68 10.91
N ARG A 181 11.07 -15.62 11.84
CA ARG A 181 10.69 -17.02 11.66
C ARG A 181 9.17 -17.18 11.47
N TYR A 182 8.35 -16.53 12.30
CA TYR A 182 6.90 -16.63 12.14
C TYR A 182 6.42 -16.04 10.82
N ASN A 183 7.04 -14.94 10.38
CA ASN A 183 6.76 -14.35 9.08
C ASN A 183 7.00 -15.38 7.96
N ASP A 184 8.16 -16.07 7.99
CA ASP A 184 8.55 -17.05 6.98
C ASP A 184 7.69 -18.33 7.03
N LEU A 185 7.30 -18.79 8.21
CA LEU A 185 6.56 -20.05 8.37
C LEU A 185 5.05 -19.91 8.12
N TYR A 186 4.46 -18.77 8.51
CA TYR A 186 3.00 -18.66 8.67
C TYR A 186 2.35 -17.54 7.86
N HIS A 187 3.14 -16.63 7.27
CA HIS A 187 2.64 -15.47 6.53
C HIS A 187 3.21 -15.37 5.12
N MET A 188 3.78 -16.44 4.56
CA MET A 188 4.45 -16.42 3.26
C MET A 188 3.87 -17.40 2.22
N PRO A 189 2.53 -17.49 2.01
CA PRO A 189 2.01 -18.35 0.95
C PRO A 189 2.54 -17.89 -0.40
N ASP A 190 3.05 -18.83 -1.19
CA ASP A 190 3.54 -18.56 -2.55
C ASP A 190 4.61 -17.44 -2.64
N GLY A 191 5.34 -17.18 -1.55
CA GLY A 191 6.30 -16.07 -1.47
C GLY A 191 5.69 -14.70 -1.18
N GLN A 192 4.37 -14.61 -1.02
CA GLN A 192 3.63 -13.37 -0.79
C GLN A 192 3.33 -13.20 0.71
N ARG A 193 3.34 -11.96 1.21
CA ARG A 193 2.99 -11.66 2.60
C ARG A 193 1.53 -11.32 2.77
N VAL A 194 0.82 -12.04 3.64
CA VAL A 194 -0.63 -11.86 3.85
C VAL A 194 -1.03 -12.12 5.29
N GLU A 195 -2.24 -11.68 5.67
CA GLU A 195 -2.80 -11.97 6.97
C GLU A 195 -3.32 -13.41 7.05
N ARG A 196 -3.13 -14.04 8.21
CA ARG A 196 -3.60 -15.40 8.50
C ARG A 196 -4.90 -15.34 9.29
N VAL A 197 -5.96 -15.97 8.79
CA VAL A 197 -7.25 -16.08 9.49
C VAL A 197 -7.42 -17.48 10.08
N PHE A 198 -7.84 -17.53 11.34
CA PHE A 198 -8.13 -18.75 12.07
C PHE A 198 -9.62 -19.09 12.06
N ASN A 199 -9.95 -20.37 12.25
CA ASN A 199 -11.32 -20.84 12.38
C ASN A 199 -12.00 -20.47 13.70
N GLU A 200 -11.21 -20.12 14.72
CA GLU A 200 -11.64 -19.65 16.03
C GLU A 200 -10.68 -18.59 16.59
N GLY A 201 -11.08 -17.93 17.67
CA GLY A 201 -10.19 -17.00 18.38
C GLY A 201 -9.06 -17.74 19.10
N ILE A 202 -7.81 -17.37 18.82
CA ILE A 202 -6.62 -17.93 19.49
C ILE A 202 -6.32 -17.07 20.71
N SER A 203 -6.36 -17.62 21.93
CA SER A 203 -6.05 -16.83 23.15
C SER A 203 -4.58 -16.38 23.21
N PRO A 204 -4.25 -15.23 23.82
CA PRO A 204 -2.85 -14.84 24.06
C PRO A 204 -2.11 -15.88 24.90
N GLY A 205 -0.84 -16.14 24.62
CA GLY A 205 -0.06 -17.17 25.32
C GLY A 205 -0.25 -18.58 24.76
N THR A 206 -1.04 -18.76 23.70
CA THR A 206 -1.26 -20.07 23.09
C THR A 206 0.07 -20.56 22.47
N PRO A 207 0.50 -21.80 22.73
CA PRO A 207 1.74 -22.33 22.14
C PRO A 207 1.69 -22.36 20.61
N GLU A 208 2.84 -22.13 19.97
CA GLU A 208 2.99 -22.23 18.52
C GLU A 208 2.53 -23.56 17.96
N SER A 209 2.82 -24.66 18.65
CA SER A 209 2.38 -26.00 18.24
C SER A 209 0.86 -26.14 18.14
N VAL A 210 0.10 -25.20 18.70
CA VAL A 210 -1.36 -25.17 18.65
C VAL A 210 -1.86 -24.16 17.62
N TRP A 211 -1.42 -22.89 17.68
CA TRP A 211 -1.92 -21.88 16.75
C TRP A 211 -1.31 -21.98 15.35
N GLY A 212 -0.12 -22.54 15.23
CA GLY A 212 0.55 -22.82 13.95
C GLY A 212 0.02 -24.09 13.26
N ASP A 213 -0.88 -24.84 13.90
CA ASP A 213 -1.47 -26.06 13.32
C ASP A 213 -2.40 -25.71 12.15
N ILE A 214 -2.31 -26.51 11.07
CA ILE A 214 -3.15 -26.33 9.87
C ILE A 214 -4.64 -26.44 10.16
N SER A 215 -5.06 -27.22 11.17
CA SER A 215 -6.45 -27.34 11.58
C SER A 215 -7.01 -26.05 12.19
N LYS A 216 -6.16 -25.09 12.55
CA LYS A 216 -6.60 -23.75 12.98
C LYS A 216 -6.72 -22.78 11.83
N PHE A 217 -6.06 -23.03 10.70
CA PHE A 217 -6.12 -22.16 9.53
C PHE A 217 -7.51 -22.20 8.89
N LYS A 218 -8.05 -21.03 8.55
CA LYS A 218 -9.31 -20.88 7.82
C LYS A 218 -9.09 -20.41 6.40
N ARG A 219 -8.37 -19.29 6.23
CA ARG A 219 -8.06 -18.66 4.94
C ARG A 219 -6.99 -17.60 5.09
N TRP A 220 -6.52 -17.09 3.96
CA TRP A 220 -5.77 -15.85 3.88
C TRP A 220 -6.72 -14.65 3.90
N ALA A 221 -6.17 -13.50 4.26
CA ALA A 221 -6.85 -12.21 4.21
C ALA A 221 -5.84 -11.12 3.81
N ASP A 222 -6.39 -9.98 3.40
CA ASP A 222 -5.65 -8.79 2.97
C ASP A 222 -4.65 -9.06 1.83
N GLU A 223 -4.96 -10.05 0.98
CA GLU A 223 -4.16 -10.39 -0.20
C GLU A 223 -4.10 -9.22 -1.19
N GLY A 224 -5.10 -8.34 -1.16
CA GLY A 224 -5.09 -7.09 -1.92
C GLY A 224 -3.88 -6.20 -1.61
N ASP A 225 -3.27 -6.33 -0.44
CA ASP A 225 -2.12 -5.56 0.02
C ASP A 225 -0.85 -6.42 0.14
N SER A 226 -0.84 -7.62 -0.46
CA SER A 226 0.31 -8.52 -0.30
C SER A 226 1.60 -7.96 -0.88
N ALA A 227 1.55 -7.19 -1.96
CA ALA A 227 2.73 -6.52 -2.52
C ALA A 227 3.36 -5.49 -1.56
N ILE A 228 2.57 -4.75 -0.77
CA ILE A 228 3.10 -3.81 0.21
C ILE A 228 3.67 -4.54 1.43
N PHE A 229 2.99 -5.58 1.93
CA PHE A 229 3.51 -6.42 3.01
C PHE A 229 4.82 -7.12 2.61
N THR A 230 4.90 -7.62 1.38
CA THR A 230 6.10 -8.28 0.83
C THR A 230 7.26 -7.31 0.72
N GLY A 231 7.02 -6.07 0.25
CA GLY A 231 8.05 -5.03 0.26
C GLY A 231 8.52 -4.63 1.66
N GLY A 232 7.61 -4.58 2.65
CA GLY A 232 7.97 -4.33 4.05
C GLY A 232 8.82 -5.45 4.65
N ALA A 233 8.43 -6.71 4.41
CA ALA A 233 9.20 -7.87 4.82
C ALA A 233 10.58 -7.90 4.15
N LEU A 234 10.66 -7.64 2.84
CA LEU A 234 11.93 -7.54 2.11
C LEU A 234 12.82 -6.44 2.69
N THR A 235 12.26 -5.27 3.02
CA THR A 235 13.02 -4.19 3.69
C THR A 235 13.62 -4.69 5.00
N SER A 236 12.84 -5.37 5.84
CA SER A 236 13.33 -6.00 7.06
C SER A 236 14.50 -6.98 6.80
N MET A 237 14.38 -7.86 5.80
CA MET A 237 15.42 -8.83 5.45
C MET A 237 16.70 -8.19 4.92
N ILE A 238 16.57 -7.12 4.12
CA ILE A 238 17.69 -6.33 3.61
C ILE A 238 18.51 -5.76 4.78
N TYR A 239 17.84 -5.11 5.74
CA TYR A 239 18.52 -4.50 6.88
C TYR A 239 19.06 -5.55 7.85
N ARG A 240 18.37 -6.70 8.01
CA ARG A 240 18.92 -7.84 8.74
C ARG A 240 20.22 -8.32 8.12
N TYR A 241 20.25 -8.61 6.82
CA TYR A 241 21.48 -9.02 6.14
C TYR A 241 22.59 -7.98 6.28
N ALA A 242 22.26 -6.69 6.11
CA ALA A 242 23.23 -5.61 6.27
C ALA A 242 23.87 -5.56 7.68
N VAL A 243 23.14 -6.00 8.71
CA VAL A 243 23.60 -6.06 10.11
C VAL A 243 24.35 -7.36 10.42
N THR A 244 23.83 -8.51 9.98
CA THR A 244 24.35 -9.83 10.37
C THR A 244 25.46 -10.32 9.45
N GLY A 245 25.40 -9.96 8.16
CA GLY A 245 26.35 -10.33 7.11
C GLY A 245 26.42 -11.81 6.74
N THR A 246 25.61 -12.67 7.34
CA THR A 246 25.71 -14.12 7.12
C THR A 246 25.25 -14.56 5.73
N GLU A 247 25.86 -15.62 5.18
CA GLU A 247 25.41 -16.23 3.91
C GLU A 247 23.93 -16.66 3.94
N ALA A 248 23.45 -17.20 5.06
CA ALA A 248 22.04 -17.58 5.17
C ALA A 248 21.10 -16.37 5.08
N ASP A 249 21.45 -15.23 5.67
CA ASP A 249 20.64 -14.01 5.58
C ASP A 249 20.73 -13.36 4.18
N TYR A 250 21.88 -13.50 3.50
CA TYR A 250 21.99 -13.13 2.08
C TYR A 250 20.98 -13.92 1.23
N HIS A 251 20.96 -15.25 1.35
CA HIS A 251 20.05 -16.10 0.58
C HIS A 251 18.58 -15.86 0.94
N ARG A 252 18.27 -15.57 2.21
CA ARG A 252 16.91 -15.20 2.63
C ARG A 252 16.46 -13.91 1.94
N MET A 253 17.30 -12.87 1.96
CA MET A 253 17.03 -11.60 1.28
C MET A 253 16.91 -11.77 -0.24
N GLU A 254 17.82 -12.51 -0.88
CA GLU A 254 17.78 -12.76 -2.32
C GLU A 254 16.50 -13.51 -2.74
N THR A 255 16.08 -14.51 -1.96
CA THR A 255 14.84 -15.24 -2.19
C THR A 255 13.64 -14.31 -2.14
N GLU A 256 13.58 -13.39 -1.17
CA GLU A 256 12.47 -12.45 -1.09
C GLU A 256 12.52 -11.39 -2.20
N VAL A 257 13.69 -11.04 -2.72
CA VAL A 257 13.81 -10.23 -3.95
C VAL A 257 13.15 -10.95 -5.13
N ARG A 258 13.37 -12.26 -5.27
CA ARG A 258 12.72 -13.07 -6.31
C ARG A 258 11.21 -13.06 -6.15
N HIS A 259 10.70 -13.30 -4.93
CA HIS A 259 9.28 -13.22 -4.64
C HIS A 259 8.69 -11.86 -5.00
N MET A 260 9.35 -10.76 -4.62
CA MET A 260 8.88 -9.41 -4.94
C MET A 260 8.87 -9.15 -6.46
N LEU A 261 9.83 -9.70 -7.21
CA LEU A 261 9.85 -9.60 -8.68
C LEU A 261 8.76 -10.46 -9.34
N THR A 262 8.37 -11.58 -8.74
CA THR A 262 7.26 -12.43 -9.23
C THR A 262 5.96 -11.65 -9.36
N PHE A 263 5.68 -10.67 -8.48
CA PHE A 263 4.50 -9.79 -8.62
C PHE A 263 4.47 -8.99 -9.93
N PHE A 264 5.63 -8.64 -10.49
CA PHE A 264 5.70 -8.02 -11.81
C PHE A 264 5.64 -9.09 -12.91
N ASP A 265 6.36 -10.19 -12.73
CA ASP A 265 6.52 -11.21 -13.77
C ASP A 265 5.21 -11.93 -14.11
N VAL A 266 4.32 -12.16 -13.11
CA VAL A 266 2.98 -12.75 -13.34
C VAL A 266 2.10 -11.91 -14.27
N THR A 267 2.35 -10.61 -14.36
CA THR A 267 1.58 -9.73 -15.25
C THR A 267 1.98 -9.88 -16.71
N GLY A 268 3.21 -10.31 -16.98
CA GLY A 268 3.82 -10.27 -18.31
C GLY A 268 3.98 -8.85 -18.89
N ILE A 269 3.85 -7.80 -18.08
CA ILE A 269 3.90 -6.39 -18.49
C ILE A 269 5.00 -5.69 -17.67
N PRO A 270 6.16 -5.38 -18.26
CA PRO A 270 7.24 -4.71 -17.55
C PRO A 270 6.77 -3.40 -16.90
N GLY A 271 7.07 -3.26 -15.61
CA GLY A 271 6.71 -2.14 -14.77
C GLY A 271 5.26 -2.09 -14.30
N TYR A 272 4.46 -3.12 -14.56
CA TYR A 272 3.10 -3.24 -14.03
C TYR A 272 3.07 -4.30 -12.92
N LEU A 273 2.58 -3.91 -11.75
CA LEU A 273 2.57 -4.71 -10.53
C LEU A 273 1.21 -5.42 -10.35
N ALA A 274 1.20 -6.71 -10.07
CA ALA A 274 0.02 -7.39 -9.54
C ALA A 274 -0.20 -7.01 -8.07
N ARG A 275 -1.46 -6.96 -7.62
CA ARG A 275 -1.76 -6.84 -6.18
C ARG A 275 -1.39 -8.12 -5.43
N HIS A 276 -1.72 -9.28 -6.03
CA HIS A 276 -1.35 -10.62 -5.62
C HIS A 276 -1.56 -11.61 -6.78
N HIS A 277 -1.08 -12.85 -6.59
CA HIS A 277 -1.35 -13.99 -7.48
C HIS A 277 -1.85 -15.20 -6.69
N TYR A 278 -2.61 -16.08 -7.35
CA TYR A 278 -3.32 -17.20 -6.72
C TYR A 278 -3.61 -18.33 -7.71
N LEU A 279 -3.99 -19.50 -7.18
CA LEU A 279 -4.56 -20.60 -7.96
C LEU A 279 -6.08 -20.63 -7.82
N TYR A 280 -6.78 -20.61 -8.95
CA TYR A 280 -8.23 -20.71 -9.00
C TYR A 280 -8.67 -22.15 -9.29
N PHE A 281 -9.54 -22.70 -8.45
CA PHE A 281 -10.18 -24.00 -8.65
C PHE A 281 -11.62 -23.83 -9.10
N ASP A 282 -12.05 -24.68 -10.04
CA ASP A 282 -13.45 -24.77 -10.53
C ASP A 282 -14.36 -25.55 -9.56
N LYS A 283 -13.88 -25.82 -8.34
CA LYS A 283 -14.58 -26.56 -7.30
C LYS A 283 -14.39 -25.87 -5.96
N THR A 284 -15.40 -25.96 -5.11
CA THR A 284 -15.37 -25.50 -3.72
C THR A 284 -14.63 -26.48 -2.81
N PRO A 285 -14.18 -26.05 -1.61
CA PRO A 285 -13.69 -26.97 -0.58
C PRO A 285 -14.72 -28.04 -0.19
N GLN A 286 -16.03 -27.72 -0.24
CA GLN A 286 -17.11 -28.67 0.03
C GLN A 286 -17.19 -29.78 -1.03
N GLU A 287 -16.71 -29.51 -2.25
CA GLU A 287 -16.58 -30.48 -3.35
C GLU A 287 -15.22 -31.20 -3.34
N GLY A 288 -14.42 -31.01 -2.30
CA GLY A 288 -13.14 -31.66 -2.06
C GLY A 288 -11.92 -30.86 -2.49
N ALA A 289 -12.07 -29.63 -2.99
CA ALA A 289 -10.92 -28.80 -3.34
C ALA A 289 -10.00 -28.57 -2.13
N PRO A 290 -8.68 -28.57 -2.32
CA PRO A 290 -7.73 -28.51 -1.21
C PRO A 290 -7.77 -27.12 -0.54
N VAL A 291 -7.49 -27.08 0.76
CA VAL A 291 -7.19 -25.86 1.52
C VAL A 291 -5.71 -25.92 1.91
N SER A 292 -5.01 -24.79 1.87
CA SER A 292 -3.57 -24.74 2.17
C SER A 292 -3.21 -23.48 2.95
N ASP A 293 -2.36 -23.65 3.96
CA ASP A 293 -1.66 -22.55 4.63
C ASP A 293 -0.26 -22.27 4.03
N LYS A 294 -0.02 -22.75 2.80
CA LYS A 294 1.20 -22.51 2.02
C LYS A 294 0.93 -21.88 0.66
N HIS A 295 -0.32 -21.86 0.21
CA HIS A 295 -0.71 -21.39 -1.11
C HIS A 295 -1.97 -20.54 -1.03
N ILE A 296 -2.12 -19.57 -1.94
CA ILE A 296 -3.34 -18.76 -2.05
C ILE A 296 -4.28 -19.42 -3.06
N PHE A 297 -5.43 -19.89 -2.59
CA PHE A 297 -6.44 -20.57 -3.40
C PHE A 297 -7.75 -19.82 -3.42
N TYR A 298 -8.30 -19.62 -4.61
CA TYR A 298 -9.65 -19.11 -4.84
C TYR A 298 -10.51 -20.21 -5.45
N TYR A 299 -11.82 -20.17 -5.21
CA TYR A 299 -12.73 -21.26 -5.55
C TYR A 299 -13.99 -20.76 -6.26
N GLN A 300 -14.43 -21.48 -7.28
CA GLN A 300 -15.68 -21.19 -7.98
C GLN A 300 -16.88 -21.18 -7.03
N GLY A 301 -17.73 -20.16 -7.17
CA GLY A 301 -18.96 -20.02 -6.37
C GLY A 301 -18.74 -19.46 -4.97
N ILE A 302 -17.47 -19.33 -4.53
CA ILE A 302 -17.06 -18.61 -3.33
C ILE A 302 -16.45 -17.28 -3.76
N ASP A 303 -15.43 -17.37 -4.62
CA ASP A 303 -14.72 -16.22 -5.17
C ASP A 303 -15.25 -15.90 -6.57
N THR A 304 -15.40 -14.60 -6.85
CA THR A 304 -15.85 -14.14 -8.16
C THR A 304 -14.70 -13.51 -8.91
N LEU A 305 -14.27 -14.19 -9.99
CA LEU A 305 -13.35 -13.61 -10.96
C LEU A 305 -13.98 -12.35 -11.55
N GLY A 306 -13.32 -11.22 -11.35
CA GLY A 306 -13.72 -9.91 -11.81
C GLY A 306 -12.98 -9.49 -13.08
N ILE A 307 -13.23 -8.25 -13.48
CA ILE A 307 -12.60 -7.61 -14.65
C ILE A 307 -11.09 -7.32 -14.48
N ARG A 308 -10.51 -7.75 -13.35
CA ARG A 308 -9.13 -7.50 -12.92
C ARG A 308 -8.35 -8.78 -12.66
N ASP A 309 -8.98 -9.93 -12.86
CA ASP A 309 -8.36 -11.23 -12.67
C ASP A 309 -7.92 -11.76 -14.03
N PHE A 310 -6.63 -12.04 -14.15
CA PHE A 310 -6.02 -12.45 -15.40
C PHE A 310 -5.31 -13.78 -15.25
N ALA A 311 -5.71 -14.74 -16.08
CA ALA A 311 -4.97 -15.98 -16.19
C ALA A 311 -3.57 -15.72 -16.76
N PHE A 312 -2.58 -16.48 -16.29
CA PHE A 312 -1.22 -16.45 -16.82
C PHE A 312 -0.67 -17.85 -17.00
N ASP A 313 0.36 -17.98 -17.84
CA ASP A 313 1.09 -19.23 -18.03
C ASP A 313 2.29 -19.25 -17.07
N PRO A 314 2.26 -20.10 -16.02
CA PRO A 314 3.29 -20.14 -14.99
C PRO A 314 4.62 -20.66 -15.54
N THR A 315 4.63 -21.39 -16.66
CA THR A 315 5.86 -21.96 -17.23
C THR A 315 6.80 -20.91 -17.80
N ASN A 316 6.32 -19.67 -17.98
CA ASN A 316 7.11 -18.53 -18.45
C ASN A 316 7.74 -17.73 -17.29
N ILE A 317 7.48 -18.09 -16.04
CA ILE A 317 7.91 -17.33 -14.86
C ILE A 317 8.94 -18.15 -14.08
N VAL A 318 10.15 -17.63 -14.00
CA VAL A 318 11.32 -18.37 -13.47
C VAL A 318 11.17 -18.73 -11.99
N ASP A 319 10.70 -17.81 -11.17
CA ASP A 319 10.61 -17.99 -9.71
C ASP A 319 9.16 -18.23 -9.24
N ILE A 320 8.26 -18.73 -10.11
CA ILE A 320 6.90 -19.04 -9.69
C ILE A 320 6.90 -20.28 -8.78
N PRO A 321 6.05 -20.34 -7.74
CA PRO A 321 5.92 -21.55 -6.94
C PRO A 321 5.50 -22.76 -7.80
N GLN A 322 6.18 -23.89 -7.61
CA GLN A 322 6.00 -25.08 -8.44
C GLN A 322 4.55 -25.61 -8.46
N VAL A 323 3.78 -25.37 -7.39
CA VAL A 323 2.36 -25.72 -7.29
C VAL A 323 1.52 -25.15 -8.43
N TYR A 324 1.94 -24.02 -9.02
CA TYR A 324 1.24 -23.40 -10.14
C TYR A 324 1.39 -24.20 -11.44
N ILE A 325 2.46 -25.01 -11.55
CA ILE A 325 2.76 -25.84 -12.72
C ILE A 325 2.29 -27.28 -12.48
N ASP A 326 2.65 -27.85 -11.34
CA ASP A 326 2.46 -29.28 -11.07
C ASP A 326 1.07 -29.57 -10.48
N GLY A 327 0.41 -28.58 -9.89
CA GLY A 327 -0.77 -28.76 -9.05
C GLY A 327 -0.42 -29.15 -7.61
N VAL A 328 -1.47 -29.39 -6.82
CA VAL A 328 -1.38 -29.75 -5.39
C VAL A 328 -1.76 -31.21 -5.23
N GLN A 329 -0.86 -32.03 -4.69
CA GLN A 329 -1.18 -33.40 -4.29
C GLN A 329 -1.82 -33.39 -2.90
N VAL A 330 -3.07 -33.86 -2.79
CA VAL A 330 -3.73 -34.10 -1.50
C VAL A 330 -4.24 -35.54 -1.49
N ASP A 331 -3.76 -36.32 -0.53
CA ASP A 331 -3.91 -37.77 -0.50
C ASP A 331 -3.52 -38.40 -1.86
N ASP A 332 -4.40 -39.18 -2.47
CA ASP A 332 -4.17 -39.81 -3.78
C ASP A 332 -4.68 -38.97 -4.96
N THR A 333 -5.12 -37.71 -4.73
CA THR A 333 -5.69 -36.84 -5.77
C THR A 333 -4.75 -35.67 -6.10
N LEU A 334 -4.43 -35.53 -7.39
CA LEU A 334 -3.77 -34.34 -7.91
C LEU A 334 -4.80 -33.28 -8.29
N TRP A 335 -4.69 -32.10 -7.68
CA TRP A 335 -5.55 -30.95 -7.93
C TRP A 335 -4.81 -29.90 -8.76
N THR A 336 -5.29 -29.66 -9.97
CA THR A 336 -4.75 -28.62 -10.86
C THR A 336 -5.68 -27.42 -10.85
N GLY A 337 -5.18 -26.25 -10.45
CA GLY A 337 -5.89 -24.97 -10.56
C GLY A 337 -5.45 -24.21 -11.81
N THR A 338 -6.16 -23.12 -12.14
CA THR A 338 -5.71 -22.14 -13.13
C THR A 338 -4.99 -21.00 -12.40
N PRO A 339 -3.74 -20.69 -12.75
CA PRO A 339 -3.02 -19.52 -12.24
C PRO A 339 -3.69 -18.20 -12.62
N TYR A 340 -3.91 -17.32 -11.64
CA TYR A 340 -4.43 -15.96 -11.84
C TYR A 340 -3.62 -14.92 -11.06
N TRP A 341 -3.62 -13.69 -11.55
CA TRP A 341 -3.19 -12.52 -10.79
C TRP A 341 -4.25 -11.44 -10.80
N HIS A 342 -4.27 -10.63 -9.73
CA HIS A 342 -5.24 -9.56 -9.54
C HIS A 342 -4.61 -8.17 -9.82
N GLY A 343 -5.26 -7.38 -10.68
CA GLY A 343 -4.81 -6.04 -11.08
C GLY A 343 -5.29 -4.88 -10.21
N ASN A 344 -5.33 -3.67 -10.78
CA ASN A 344 -5.63 -2.41 -10.08
C ASN A 344 -4.70 -2.09 -8.89
N PRO A 345 -3.37 -2.10 -9.10
CA PRO A 345 -2.43 -1.71 -8.07
C PRO A 345 -2.56 -0.21 -7.76
N SER A 346 -2.79 0.12 -6.51
CA SER A 346 -2.67 1.48 -6.02
C SER A 346 -1.22 1.83 -5.67
N ILE A 347 -0.98 3.12 -5.38
CA ILE A 347 0.34 3.69 -5.09
C ILE A 347 1.04 3.03 -3.88
N ASP A 348 0.26 2.57 -2.91
CA ASP A 348 0.69 1.87 -1.72
C ASP A 348 1.27 0.49 -2.03
N GLN A 349 0.69 -0.29 -2.96
CA GLN A 349 1.30 -1.56 -3.38
C GLN A 349 2.64 -1.32 -4.07
N TYR A 350 2.79 -0.26 -4.87
CA TYR A 350 4.08 0.11 -5.45
C TYR A 350 5.09 0.58 -4.41
N THR A 351 4.65 1.12 -3.28
CA THR A 351 5.54 1.63 -2.22
C THR A 351 6.47 0.54 -1.70
N GLY A 352 5.98 -0.69 -1.54
CA GLY A 352 6.79 -1.85 -1.15
C GLY A 352 8.02 -2.08 -2.05
N PRO A 353 7.86 -2.52 -3.32
CA PRO A 353 8.98 -2.82 -4.21
C PRO A 353 9.83 -1.59 -4.53
N THR A 354 9.25 -0.40 -4.64
CA THR A 354 10.00 0.82 -5.00
C THR A 354 10.84 1.38 -3.84
N ILE A 355 10.63 0.91 -2.61
CA ILE A 355 11.56 1.14 -1.49
C ILE A 355 12.56 -0.01 -1.43
N ALA A 356 12.07 -1.24 -1.36
CA ALA A 356 12.87 -2.40 -1.00
C ALA A 356 13.91 -2.76 -2.08
N LEU A 357 13.51 -2.82 -3.36
CA LEU A 357 14.40 -3.27 -4.44
C LEU A 357 15.61 -2.34 -4.66
N PRO A 358 15.49 -0.99 -4.62
CA PRO A 358 16.66 -0.11 -4.65
C PRO A 358 17.63 -0.30 -3.49
N HIS A 359 17.13 -0.65 -2.30
CA HIS A 359 17.96 -0.93 -1.12
C HIS A 359 18.67 -2.28 -1.24
N ALA A 360 18.01 -3.31 -1.79
CA ALA A 360 18.63 -4.60 -2.06
C ALA A 360 19.69 -4.55 -3.18
N TYR A 361 19.51 -3.65 -4.15
CA TYR A 361 20.21 -3.69 -5.43
C TYR A 361 21.73 -3.86 -5.33
N ASN A 362 22.42 -3.12 -4.44
CA ASN A 362 23.88 -3.24 -4.29
C ASN A 362 24.34 -4.39 -3.41
N LEU A 363 23.43 -4.99 -2.65
CA LEU A 363 23.69 -6.14 -1.82
C LEU A 363 23.62 -7.44 -2.62
N LEU A 364 22.89 -7.44 -3.75
CA LEU A 364 22.72 -8.59 -4.63
C LEU A 364 24.02 -8.96 -5.36
N ARG A 365 24.30 -10.27 -5.41
CA ARG A 365 25.39 -10.84 -6.21
C ARG A 365 24.89 -11.31 -7.58
N ASP A 366 23.60 -11.60 -7.71
CA ASP A 366 22.97 -12.02 -8.96
C ASP A 366 22.69 -10.82 -9.88
N GLU A 367 23.47 -10.70 -10.95
CA GLU A 367 23.31 -9.66 -11.97
C GLU A 367 22.01 -9.79 -12.77
N THR A 368 21.43 -11.00 -12.88
CA THR A 368 20.13 -11.19 -13.54
C THR A 368 18.99 -10.60 -12.72
N LEU A 369 19.07 -10.71 -11.38
CA LEU A 369 18.11 -10.03 -10.49
C LEU A 369 18.27 -8.52 -10.55
N LYS A 370 19.50 -8.00 -10.59
CA LYS A 370 19.74 -6.57 -10.80
C LYS A 370 19.13 -6.08 -12.10
N GLU A 371 19.27 -6.82 -13.19
CA GLU A 371 18.66 -6.46 -14.47
C GLU A 371 17.13 -6.48 -14.40
N ARG A 372 16.53 -7.48 -13.75
CA ARG A 372 15.08 -7.54 -13.51
C ARG A 372 14.59 -6.34 -12.70
N ILE A 373 15.27 -5.99 -11.60
CA ILE A 373 14.95 -4.80 -10.80
C ILE A 373 15.01 -3.54 -11.66
N ARG A 374 16.11 -3.36 -12.40
CA ARG A 374 16.30 -2.21 -13.29
C ARG A 374 15.16 -2.12 -14.28
N THR A 375 14.86 -3.21 -14.98
CA THR A 375 13.78 -3.27 -15.97
C THR A 375 12.43 -2.91 -15.33
N GLN A 376 12.00 -3.61 -14.27
CA GLN A 376 10.68 -3.40 -13.71
C GLN A 376 10.49 -1.97 -13.17
N LEU A 377 11.45 -1.46 -12.40
CA LEU A 377 11.33 -0.14 -11.80
C LEU A 377 11.43 1.00 -12.81
N THR A 378 12.27 0.86 -13.84
CA THR A 378 12.39 1.88 -14.90
C THR A 378 11.18 1.89 -15.83
N CYS A 379 10.67 0.71 -16.20
CA CYS A 379 9.46 0.60 -17.01
C CYS A 379 8.24 1.13 -16.28
N TYR A 380 8.16 0.98 -14.96
CA TYR A 380 7.06 1.58 -14.17
C TYR A 380 7.02 3.11 -14.35
N VAL A 381 8.16 3.78 -14.18
CA VAL A 381 8.24 5.25 -14.33
C VAL A 381 7.91 5.67 -15.77
N LYS A 382 8.42 4.94 -16.77
CA LYS A 382 8.15 5.22 -18.19
C LYS A 382 6.70 4.92 -18.61
N ARG A 383 6.00 4.05 -17.89
CA ARG A 383 4.59 3.69 -18.13
C ARG A 383 3.61 4.72 -17.60
N LEU A 384 4.04 5.58 -16.66
CA LEU A 384 3.24 6.71 -16.24
C LEU A 384 2.96 7.63 -17.43
N ARG A 385 1.72 8.10 -17.52
CA ARG A 385 1.28 9.05 -18.55
C ARG A 385 1.08 10.42 -17.95
N ARG A 386 1.63 11.44 -18.60
CA ARG A 386 1.45 12.83 -18.22
C ARG A 386 0.07 13.32 -18.66
N ILE A 387 -0.61 14.03 -17.77
CA ILE A 387 -1.80 14.83 -18.06
C ILE A 387 -1.60 16.24 -17.51
N ASP A 388 -1.94 17.22 -18.33
CA ASP A 388 -1.90 18.63 -17.93
C ASP A 388 -3.31 19.20 -17.91
N VAL A 389 -3.64 19.91 -16.85
CA VAL A 389 -4.83 20.75 -16.75
C VAL A 389 -4.37 22.20 -16.81
N ILE A 390 -4.82 22.98 -17.79
CA ILE A 390 -4.29 24.33 -18.07
C ILE A 390 -5.38 25.40 -18.00
N ASN A 391 -4.96 26.67 -17.98
CA ASN A 391 -5.83 27.86 -17.98
C ASN A 391 -6.81 27.89 -16.79
N LEU A 392 -6.42 27.33 -15.64
CA LEU A 392 -7.27 27.23 -14.44
C LEU A 392 -7.80 28.60 -14.01
N GLN A 393 -6.97 29.66 -14.15
CA GLN A 393 -7.31 31.01 -13.73
C GLN A 393 -8.25 31.73 -14.72
N GLN A 394 -8.37 31.21 -15.94
CA GLN A 394 -9.29 31.76 -16.95
C GLN A 394 -10.73 31.28 -16.75
N ASN A 395 -10.93 30.26 -15.92
CA ASN A 395 -12.25 29.79 -15.52
C ASN A 395 -12.54 30.19 -14.08
N PRO A 396 -13.34 31.25 -13.83
CA PRO A 396 -13.61 31.74 -12.48
C PRO A 396 -14.18 30.68 -11.54
N THR A 397 -14.94 29.72 -12.07
CA THR A 397 -15.51 28.62 -11.28
C THR A 397 -14.42 27.67 -10.82
N VAL A 398 -13.47 27.34 -11.70
CA VAL A 398 -12.33 26.47 -11.37
C VAL A 398 -11.37 27.19 -10.41
N ALA A 399 -11.04 28.45 -10.68
CA ALA A 399 -10.20 29.26 -9.81
C ALA A 399 -10.80 29.40 -8.40
N GLU A 400 -12.11 29.67 -8.29
CA GLU A 400 -12.82 29.69 -7.00
C GLU A 400 -12.76 28.34 -6.30
N ALA A 401 -12.94 27.23 -7.02
CA ALA A 401 -12.89 25.89 -6.44
C ALA A 401 -11.49 25.50 -5.95
N VAL A 402 -10.45 25.78 -6.75
CA VAL A 402 -9.04 25.62 -6.36
C VAL A 402 -8.75 26.49 -5.13
N SER A 403 -9.16 27.76 -5.15
CA SER A 403 -8.99 28.67 -4.02
C SER A 403 -9.79 28.25 -2.78
N THR A 404 -10.96 27.66 -2.94
CA THR A 404 -11.80 27.16 -1.82
C THR A 404 -11.13 25.95 -1.18
N LEU A 405 -10.64 25.03 -2.02
CA LEU A 405 -10.02 23.79 -1.59
C LEU A 405 -8.63 23.99 -0.98
N LEU A 406 -7.82 24.86 -1.57
CA LEU A 406 -6.42 25.12 -1.18
C LEU A 406 -6.25 26.36 -0.30
N GLY A 407 -7.19 27.30 -0.35
CA GLY A 407 -7.19 28.52 0.47
C GLY A 407 -7.90 28.36 1.82
N GLY A 408 -8.23 27.13 2.22
CA GLY A 408 -8.65 26.83 3.59
C GLY A 408 -10.12 27.09 3.90
N ALA A 409 -11.04 27.00 2.93
CA ALA A 409 -12.47 27.19 3.19
C ALA A 409 -13.11 26.10 4.07
N GLY A 410 -12.35 25.09 4.52
CA GLY A 410 -12.79 24.11 5.52
C GLY A 410 -11.71 23.63 6.51
N TYR A 411 -10.42 23.94 6.32
CA TYR A 411 -9.37 23.48 7.22
C TYR A 411 -8.22 24.50 7.34
N LYS A 412 -7.44 24.40 8.42
CA LYS A 412 -6.15 25.09 8.59
C LYS A 412 -5.12 24.54 7.60
N VAL A 413 -5.18 24.87 6.32
CA VAL A 413 -4.03 24.59 5.44
C VAL A 413 -2.80 25.26 6.07
N LEU A 414 -1.92 24.46 6.65
CA LEU A 414 -0.78 24.93 7.43
C LEU A 414 0.35 25.23 6.46
N LEU A 415 0.19 26.28 5.66
CA LEU A 415 1.26 26.78 4.80
C LEU A 415 2.24 27.60 5.64
N ASP A 416 3.52 27.32 5.47
CA ASP A 416 4.59 28.11 6.05
C ASP A 416 4.88 29.37 5.23
N PRO A 417 5.49 30.40 5.84
CA PRO A 417 5.96 31.55 5.09
C PRO A 417 6.94 31.14 3.98
N GLY A 418 6.54 31.35 2.72
CA GLY A 418 7.35 31.02 1.54
C GLY A 418 6.92 29.75 0.80
N ASP A 419 5.92 29.03 1.31
CA ASP A 419 5.30 27.93 0.58
C ASP A 419 4.66 28.43 -0.73
N PRO A 420 4.60 27.57 -1.78
CA PRO A 420 3.96 27.93 -3.03
C PRO A 420 2.49 28.25 -2.80
N ASP A 421 2.05 29.40 -3.33
CA ASP A 421 0.64 29.78 -3.32
C ASP A 421 -0.14 28.96 -4.35
N LEU A 422 -0.63 27.81 -3.93
CA LEU A 422 -1.34 26.88 -4.81
C LEU A 422 -2.65 27.46 -5.36
N THR A 423 -3.18 28.55 -4.78
CA THR A 423 -4.39 29.21 -5.30
C THR A 423 -4.14 29.97 -6.60
N LYS A 424 -2.87 30.27 -6.91
CA LYS A 424 -2.42 30.96 -8.12
C LYS A 424 -1.99 30.02 -9.25
N LEU A 425 -2.15 28.71 -9.08
CA LEU A 425 -1.81 27.75 -10.12
C LEU A 425 -2.70 27.96 -11.36
N ASP A 426 -2.07 28.15 -12.51
CA ASP A 426 -2.76 28.14 -13.80
C ASP A 426 -2.64 26.79 -14.53
N ARG A 427 -1.73 25.93 -14.07
CA ARG A 427 -1.52 24.57 -14.56
C ARG A 427 -1.42 23.56 -13.42
N ILE A 428 -2.09 22.42 -13.56
CA ILE A 428 -1.85 21.20 -12.77
C ILE A 428 -1.25 20.16 -13.71
N THR A 429 -0.10 19.63 -13.34
CA THR A 429 0.53 18.49 -14.03
C THR A 429 0.46 17.27 -13.13
N ALA A 430 0.03 16.16 -13.71
CA ALA A 430 -0.11 14.87 -13.04
C ALA A 430 0.40 13.72 -13.92
N PHE A 431 0.75 12.60 -13.27
CA PHE A 431 1.29 11.39 -13.87
C PHE A 431 0.48 10.20 -13.39
N TYR A 432 -0.15 9.47 -14.30
CA TYR A 432 -1.05 8.38 -13.94
C TYR A 432 -0.64 7.04 -14.56
N LEU A 433 -0.93 5.94 -13.86
CA LEU A 433 -0.78 4.59 -14.40
C LEU A 433 -2.08 4.18 -15.12
N PRO A 434 -2.06 3.93 -16.44
CA PRO A 434 -3.22 3.38 -17.14
C PRO A 434 -3.55 1.98 -16.62
N SER A 435 -4.83 1.72 -16.42
CA SER A 435 -5.35 0.44 -15.91
C SER A 435 -5.30 -0.68 -16.94
N TYR A 436 -4.66 -1.79 -16.59
CA TYR A 436 -4.82 -3.06 -17.29
C TYR A 436 -6.05 -3.78 -16.71
N ASN A 437 -7.13 -3.82 -17.48
CA ASN A 437 -8.39 -4.46 -17.13
C ASN A 437 -8.94 -5.26 -18.33
N SER A 438 -9.98 -6.07 -18.13
CA SER A 438 -10.54 -6.92 -19.20
C SER A 438 -11.01 -6.16 -20.44
N LYS A 439 -11.36 -4.87 -20.31
CA LYS A 439 -11.74 -4.02 -21.44
C LYS A 439 -10.52 -3.44 -22.15
N SER A 440 -9.47 -3.07 -21.42
CA SER A 440 -8.26 -2.47 -21.98
C SER A 440 -7.26 -3.51 -22.52
N ALA A 441 -7.34 -4.77 -22.08
CA ALA A 441 -6.36 -5.82 -22.33
C ALA A 441 -5.96 -6.01 -23.80
N ALA A 442 -6.90 -5.88 -24.74
CA ALA A 442 -6.65 -6.03 -26.17
C ALA A 442 -5.87 -4.85 -26.79
N THR A 443 -5.87 -3.69 -26.14
CA THR A 443 -5.26 -2.44 -26.65
C THR A 443 -4.15 -1.90 -25.75
N TYR A 444 -3.93 -2.53 -24.60
CA TYR A 444 -2.90 -2.13 -23.65
C TYR A 444 -1.52 -2.49 -24.20
N ASP A 445 -0.65 -1.51 -24.34
CA ASP A 445 0.74 -1.73 -24.74
C ASP A 445 1.51 -2.45 -23.63
N LYS A 446 1.79 -3.73 -23.85
CA LYS A 446 2.53 -4.58 -22.91
C LYS A 446 4.05 -4.42 -23.01
N SER A 447 4.57 -3.69 -24.00
CA SER A 447 5.99 -3.41 -24.11
C SER A 447 6.42 -2.37 -23.06
N CYS A 448 7.70 -2.38 -22.68
CA CYS A 448 8.26 -1.30 -21.87
C CYS A 448 8.41 -0.05 -22.76
N PRO A 449 7.81 1.10 -22.40
CA PRO A 449 8.00 2.32 -23.18
C PRO A 449 9.48 2.71 -23.25
N THR A 450 9.90 3.31 -24.36
CA THR A 450 11.31 3.69 -24.55
C THR A 450 11.65 4.97 -23.78
N ASP A 451 10.74 5.94 -23.81
CA ASP A 451 10.95 7.29 -23.27
C ASP A 451 10.06 7.58 -22.07
N LEU A 452 10.48 8.57 -21.28
CA LEU A 452 9.65 9.20 -20.25
C LEU A 452 8.52 10.05 -20.87
N PRO A 453 7.43 10.32 -20.13
CA PRO A 453 6.30 11.09 -20.63
C PRO A 453 6.61 12.61 -20.70
N TRP A 454 7.53 13.00 -21.58
CA TRP A 454 7.97 14.39 -21.81
C TRP A 454 6.80 15.31 -22.15
N ALA A 455 5.93 14.87 -23.06
CA ALA A 455 4.73 15.58 -23.45
C ALA A 455 3.48 15.03 -22.74
N PRO A 456 2.47 15.88 -22.45
CA PRO A 456 1.20 15.40 -21.96
C PRO A 456 0.54 14.50 -23.01
N SER A 457 0.11 13.31 -22.57
CA SER A 457 -0.74 12.42 -23.37
C SER A 457 -2.17 12.93 -23.50
N GLU A 458 -2.55 13.85 -22.62
CA GLU A 458 -3.87 14.47 -22.54
C GLU A 458 -3.72 15.87 -21.96
N VAL A 459 -4.44 16.85 -22.52
CA VAL A 459 -4.54 18.21 -22.00
C VAL A 459 -6.00 18.53 -21.77
N ILE A 460 -6.34 18.90 -20.53
CA ILE A 460 -7.67 19.38 -20.18
C ILE A 460 -7.62 20.91 -20.02
N ASP A 461 -8.23 21.63 -20.95
CA ASP A 461 -8.27 23.09 -20.92
C ASP A 461 -9.48 23.60 -20.10
N ALA A 462 -9.21 24.27 -18.98
CA ALA A 462 -10.25 24.84 -18.12
C ALA A 462 -11.03 25.98 -18.78
N ALA A 463 -10.48 26.63 -19.80
CA ALA A 463 -11.16 27.67 -20.57
C ALA A 463 -12.09 27.11 -21.66
N ALA A 464 -12.04 25.81 -21.95
CA ALA A 464 -12.84 25.21 -23.01
C ALA A 464 -14.32 25.03 -22.61
N ASP A 465 -15.24 25.22 -23.58
CA ASP A 465 -16.69 25.06 -23.38
C ASP A 465 -17.10 23.65 -22.92
N ASN A 466 -16.29 22.63 -23.26
CA ASN A 466 -16.50 21.23 -22.91
C ASN A 466 -15.71 20.76 -21.67
N TRP A 467 -15.03 21.67 -20.97
CA TRP A 467 -14.25 21.39 -19.75
C TRP A 467 -14.95 20.40 -18.81
N SER A 468 -16.20 20.69 -18.42
CA SER A 468 -16.94 19.86 -17.45
C SER A 468 -17.13 18.42 -17.91
N THR A 469 -17.21 18.18 -19.23
CA THR A 469 -17.35 16.84 -19.80
C THR A 469 -16.03 16.09 -19.69
N HIS A 470 -14.91 16.71 -20.10
CA HIS A 470 -13.58 16.09 -19.97
C HIS A 470 -13.27 15.74 -18.51
N VAL A 471 -13.61 16.64 -17.60
CA VAL A 471 -13.43 16.43 -16.18
C VAL A 471 -14.27 15.27 -15.65
N ALA A 472 -15.56 15.20 -16.01
CA ALA A 472 -16.41 14.08 -15.63
C ALA A 472 -15.89 12.75 -16.20
N THR A 473 -15.42 12.73 -17.45
CA THR A 473 -14.80 11.55 -18.06
C THR A 473 -13.54 11.13 -17.32
N PHE A 474 -12.67 12.08 -16.96
CA PHE A 474 -11.47 11.80 -16.18
C PHE A 474 -11.81 11.24 -14.79
N ALA A 475 -12.77 11.84 -14.09
CA ALA A 475 -13.29 11.35 -12.82
C ALA A 475 -13.80 9.90 -12.90
N LEU A 476 -14.54 9.55 -13.96
CA LEU A 476 -15.02 8.18 -14.18
C LEU A 476 -13.89 7.19 -14.43
N ARG A 477 -12.77 7.62 -15.04
CA ARG A 477 -11.60 6.76 -15.27
C ARG A 477 -10.87 6.41 -13.98
N LEU A 478 -10.88 7.30 -12.99
CA LEU A 478 -10.28 7.09 -11.68
C LEU A 478 -11.11 6.18 -10.76
N GLN A 479 -12.36 5.86 -11.14
CA GLN A 479 -13.18 5.00 -10.31
C GLN A 479 -12.65 3.56 -10.33
N SER A 480 -12.31 3.04 -9.16
CA SER A 480 -11.80 1.68 -8.96
C SER A 480 -12.90 0.61 -8.97
N SER A 481 -14.06 0.87 -9.57
CA SER A 481 -15.26 0.03 -9.44
C SER A 481 -15.26 -1.19 -10.36
N LYS A 482 -16.24 -2.09 -10.16
CA LYS A 482 -16.62 -3.17 -11.10
C LYS A 482 -16.96 -2.66 -12.53
N TYR A 483 -16.98 -1.35 -12.74
CA TYR A 483 -17.31 -0.70 -14.01
C TYR A 483 -16.09 -0.07 -14.71
N ALA A 484 -14.87 -0.52 -14.42
CA ALA A 484 -13.66 0.03 -15.04
C ALA A 484 -13.82 0.21 -16.56
N LEU A 485 -13.38 1.37 -17.06
CA LEU A 485 -13.45 1.76 -18.46
C LEU A 485 -12.21 1.26 -19.21
N VAL A 486 -12.26 1.30 -20.55
CA VAL A 486 -11.12 0.93 -21.42
C VAL A 486 -9.87 1.77 -21.13
N ASN A 487 -10.06 2.99 -20.63
CA ASN A 487 -9.01 3.96 -20.31
C ASN A 487 -9.01 4.34 -18.83
N SER A 488 -9.46 3.42 -17.96
CA SER A 488 -9.36 3.58 -16.51
C SER A 488 -7.92 3.84 -16.05
N ILE A 489 -7.81 4.39 -14.86
CA ILE A 489 -6.56 4.77 -14.18
C ILE A 489 -6.49 3.99 -12.88
N ASP A 490 -5.38 3.29 -12.62
CA ASP A 490 -5.24 2.58 -11.34
C ASP A 490 -4.81 3.52 -10.21
N HIS A 491 -3.85 4.42 -10.49
CA HIS A 491 -3.43 5.47 -9.57
C HIS A 491 -2.80 6.65 -10.30
N ILE A 492 -2.64 7.76 -9.58
CA ILE A 492 -2.14 9.03 -10.09
C ILE A 492 -1.27 9.74 -9.06
N TYR A 493 -0.22 10.39 -9.54
CA TYR A 493 0.63 11.36 -8.84
C TYR A 493 0.32 12.76 -9.37
N VAL A 494 0.18 13.74 -8.48
CA VAL A 494 -0.10 15.15 -8.81
C VAL A 494 0.99 16.03 -8.18
N PRO A 495 2.25 15.93 -8.64
CA PRO A 495 3.40 16.57 -8.00
C PRO A 495 3.37 18.11 -8.04
N SER A 496 2.51 18.69 -8.88
CA SER A 496 2.25 20.13 -8.94
C SER A 496 1.37 20.65 -7.80
N VAL A 497 0.73 19.76 -7.03
CA VAL A 497 -0.21 20.14 -5.96
C VAL A 497 0.05 19.38 -4.66
N ARG A 498 0.25 18.06 -4.72
CA ARG A 498 0.36 17.18 -3.54
C ARG A 498 1.82 17.01 -3.15
N GLY A 499 2.22 17.57 -2.00
CA GLY A 499 3.62 17.51 -1.53
C GLY A 499 4.16 16.09 -1.33
N GLY A 500 3.31 15.16 -0.91
CA GLY A 500 3.65 13.73 -0.87
C GLY A 500 4.02 13.18 -2.24
N ASP A 501 3.17 13.40 -3.25
CA ASP A 501 3.43 12.94 -4.62
C ASP A 501 4.63 13.61 -5.26
N ALA A 502 4.85 14.89 -4.96
CA ALA A 502 6.03 15.62 -5.39
C ALA A 502 7.31 14.90 -4.92
N SER A 503 7.36 14.56 -3.64
CA SER A 503 8.43 13.71 -3.08
C SER A 503 8.52 12.34 -3.75
N HIS A 504 7.38 11.66 -4.00
CA HIS A 504 7.38 10.38 -4.69
C HIS A 504 7.97 10.46 -6.09
N MET A 505 7.59 11.45 -6.90
CA MET A 505 8.08 11.61 -8.26
C MET A 505 9.58 11.93 -8.28
N ILE A 506 10.05 12.78 -7.37
CA ILE A 506 11.49 13.05 -7.19
C ILE A 506 12.23 11.75 -6.85
N ARG A 507 11.70 10.96 -5.91
CA ARG A 507 12.25 9.65 -5.53
C ARG A 507 12.30 8.67 -6.69
N LEU A 508 11.20 8.50 -7.42
CA LEU A 508 11.11 7.53 -8.51
C LEU A 508 12.14 7.81 -9.61
N LEU A 509 12.35 9.08 -9.96
CA LEU A 509 13.35 9.48 -10.95
C LEU A 509 14.78 9.39 -10.42
N THR A 510 15.00 9.75 -9.15
CA THR A 510 16.31 9.58 -8.49
C THR A 510 16.70 8.10 -8.44
N MET A 511 15.75 7.23 -8.08
CA MET A 511 15.90 5.78 -8.10
C MET A 511 16.25 5.26 -9.49
N ALA A 512 15.48 5.64 -10.52
CA ALA A 512 15.71 5.18 -11.88
C ALA A 512 17.06 5.65 -12.43
N TYR A 513 17.45 6.91 -12.17
CA TYR A 513 18.77 7.43 -12.50
C TYR A 513 19.88 6.64 -11.79
N ARG A 514 19.71 6.35 -10.50
CA ARG A 514 20.70 5.60 -9.72
C ARG A 514 20.88 4.16 -10.19
N LEU A 515 19.83 3.50 -10.67
CA LEU A 515 19.88 2.12 -11.18
C LEU A 515 20.49 2.00 -12.58
N THR A 516 20.46 3.08 -13.38
CA THR A 516 20.77 3.03 -14.82
C THR A 516 21.93 3.92 -15.23
N GLY A 517 22.14 5.05 -14.54
CA GLY A 517 22.97 6.16 -15.01
C GLY A 517 22.39 6.89 -16.24
N ASP A 518 21.15 6.59 -16.65
CA ASP A 518 20.56 7.15 -17.86
C ASP A 518 20.10 8.60 -17.64
N GLU A 519 20.73 9.52 -18.36
CA GLU A 519 20.52 10.96 -18.28
C GLU A 519 19.08 11.40 -18.56
N GLN A 520 18.25 10.58 -19.21
CA GLN A 520 16.83 10.91 -19.41
C GLN A 520 16.11 11.14 -18.07
N TYR A 521 16.42 10.36 -17.03
CA TYR A 521 15.76 10.46 -15.73
C TYR A 521 16.15 11.73 -14.98
N ARG A 522 17.46 12.06 -14.99
CA ARG A 522 17.96 13.30 -14.38
C ARG A 522 17.42 14.53 -15.12
N SER A 523 17.40 14.48 -16.45
CA SER A 523 16.90 15.57 -17.27
C SER A 523 15.40 15.79 -17.05
N PHE A 524 14.61 14.72 -17.06
CA PHE A 524 13.17 14.79 -16.81
C PHE A 524 12.85 15.27 -15.38
N LEU A 525 13.63 14.82 -14.38
CA LEU A 525 13.51 15.31 -13.01
C LEU A 525 13.66 16.82 -12.93
N TYR A 526 14.73 17.39 -13.50
CA TYR A 526 15.00 18.81 -13.35
C TYR A 526 14.19 19.70 -14.31
N GLN A 527 13.93 19.24 -15.53
CA GLN A 527 13.19 20.03 -16.51
C GLN A 527 11.68 19.96 -16.28
N VAL A 528 11.13 18.77 -16.09
CA VAL A 528 9.67 18.57 -15.99
C VAL A 528 9.22 18.59 -14.52
N VAL A 529 9.71 17.65 -13.71
CA VAL A 529 9.19 17.50 -12.34
C VAL A 529 9.54 18.70 -11.45
N ILE A 530 10.81 19.12 -11.39
CA ILE A 530 11.22 20.31 -10.65
C ILE A 530 10.93 21.58 -11.45
N GLY A 531 11.36 21.66 -12.72
CA GLY A 531 11.27 22.87 -13.52
C GLY A 531 9.85 23.31 -13.86
N GLU A 532 9.01 22.41 -14.39
CA GLU A 532 7.63 22.77 -14.76
C GLU A 532 6.65 22.67 -13.59
N THR A 533 6.79 21.68 -12.70
CA THR A 533 5.82 21.44 -11.61
C THR A 533 6.22 22.04 -10.26
N ASN A 534 7.46 22.53 -10.13
CA ASN A 534 8.01 23.07 -8.88
C ASN A 534 7.99 22.05 -7.73
N ALA A 535 8.15 20.76 -8.04
CA ALA A 535 7.90 19.65 -7.12
C ALA A 535 8.72 19.73 -5.82
N ASP A 536 9.95 20.23 -5.86
CA ASP A 536 10.79 20.39 -4.66
C ASP A 536 10.22 21.44 -3.69
N GLN A 537 9.56 22.48 -4.20
CA GLN A 537 8.85 23.46 -3.38
C GLN A 537 7.46 22.97 -2.99
N VAL A 538 6.74 22.27 -3.88
CA VAL A 538 5.45 21.65 -3.56
C VAL A 538 5.63 20.58 -2.48
N ALA A 539 6.76 19.87 -2.43
CA ALA A 539 7.06 18.93 -1.35
C ALA A 539 7.04 19.60 0.05
N LYS A 540 7.26 20.92 0.14
CA LYS A 540 7.13 21.71 1.39
C LYS A 540 5.69 21.92 1.83
N THR A 541 4.70 21.36 1.14
CA THR A 541 3.31 21.33 1.60
C THR A 541 2.85 19.92 2.01
N MET A 542 3.77 18.95 2.10
CA MET A 542 3.46 17.55 2.38
C MET A 542 2.63 17.35 3.66
N GLY A 543 2.81 18.20 4.68
CA GLY A 543 2.08 18.15 5.95
C GLY A 543 1.06 19.28 6.13
N ALA A 544 0.87 20.12 5.10
CA ALA A 544 0.00 21.29 5.16
C ALA A 544 -1.49 20.94 5.20
N LEU A 545 -1.87 19.84 4.54
CA LEU A 545 -3.23 19.30 4.57
C LEU A 545 -3.35 18.31 5.73
N GLN A 546 -4.03 18.72 6.79
CA GLN A 546 -4.39 17.81 7.87
C GLN A 546 -5.89 17.80 8.04
N THR A 547 -6.42 16.75 8.62
CA THR A 547 -7.81 16.67 9.00
C THR A 547 -7.86 16.51 10.52
N PRO A 548 -8.93 16.94 11.19
CA PRO A 548 -9.14 16.56 12.58
C PRO A 548 -9.03 15.05 12.77
N ASP A 549 -8.49 14.62 13.90
CA ASP A 549 -8.18 13.21 14.18
C ASP A 549 -9.42 12.29 14.01
N TRP A 550 -10.62 12.79 14.28
CA TRP A 550 -11.88 12.07 14.12
C TRP A 550 -12.31 11.84 12.67
N CYS A 551 -11.87 12.69 11.75
CA CYS A 551 -12.28 12.57 10.35
C CYS A 551 -11.49 11.47 9.63
N SER A 552 -10.38 11.01 10.21
CA SER A 552 -9.51 10.01 9.61
C SER A 552 -9.54 8.71 10.41
N SER A 553 -9.86 7.62 9.72
CA SER A 553 -9.58 6.26 10.20
C SER A 553 -8.31 5.69 9.56
N PHE A 554 -7.67 6.41 8.64
CA PHE A 554 -6.51 5.95 7.89
C PHE A 554 -5.41 7.03 7.85
N PHE A 555 -4.33 6.77 8.58
CA PHE A 555 -3.15 7.59 8.70
C PHE A 555 -2.10 7.02 7.76
N ALA A 556 -2.23 7.41 6.50
CA ALA A 556 -1.49 6.89 5.38
C ALA A 556 0.00 7.24 5.34
N ASP A 557 0.56 7.71 6.45
CA ASP A 557 1.86 8.36 6.46
C ASP A 557 2.99 7.37 6.09
N HIS A 558 2.77 6.06 6.25
CA HIS A 558 3.64 5.02 5.71
C HIS A 558 3.86 5.10 4.19
N ILE A 559 2.80 5.45 3.45
CA ILE A 559 2.83 5.50 1.99
C ILE A 559 3.70 6.66 1.53
N THR A 560 3.73 7.77 2.27
CA THR A 560 4.48 8.98 1.89
C THR A 560 5.89 9.03 2.48
N LEU A 561 6.01 8.68 3.76
CA LEU A 561 7.24 8.93 4.52
C LEU A 561 8.32 7.90 4.28
N ALA A 562 7.96 6.62 4.13
CA ALA A 562 8.96 5.61 3.82
C ALA A 562 9.58 5.87 2.41
N PRO A 563 8.81 6.29 1.38
CA PRO A 563 9.38 6.81 0.15
C PRO A 563 10.24 8.06 0.31
N HIS A 564 9.81 9.04 1.11
CA HIS A 564 10.61 10.24 1.36
C HIS A 564 11.94 9.91 2.05
N TRP A 565 11.92 9.04 3.06
CA TRP A 565 13.12 8.52 3.70
C TRP A 565 14.02 7.78 2.70
N SER A 566 13.45 6.92 1.85
CA SER A 566 14.18 6.24 0.78
C SER A 566 14.84 7.21 -0.22
N LEU A 567 14.21 8.36 -0.51
CA LEU A 567 14.85 9.43 -1.27
C LEU A 567 16.06 10.00 -0.54
N LEU A 568 15.94 10.31 0.75
CA LEU A 568 17.03 10.85 1.56
C LEU A 568 18.22 9.88 1.63
N THR A 569 17.98 8.58 1.75
CA THR A 569 19.05 7.57 1.78
C THR A 569 19.77 7.44 0.43
N MET A 570 19.13 7.77 -0.70
CA MET A 570 19.76 7.76 -2.03
C MET A 570 20.49 9.06 -2.37
N LEU A 571 20.11 10.19 -1.79
CA LEU A 571 20.76 11.47 -2.09
C LEU A 571 22.09 11.60 -1.35
N ALA A 572 23.14 11.98 -2.07
CA ALA A 572 24.37 12.50 -1.49
C ALA A 572 24.21 14.00 -1.16
N PRO A 573 25.12 14.61 -0.37
CA PRO A 573 25.03 16.03 0.00
C PRO A 573 24.83 16.93 -1.23
N SER A 574 23.73 17.68 -1.24
CA SER A 574 23.31 18.53 -2.35
C SER A 574 22.20 19.49 -1.92
N PRO A 575 21.96 20.60 -2.64
CA PRO A 575 20.84 21.50 -2.35
C PRO A 575 19.48 20.81 -2.34
N LEU A 576 19.28 19.81 -3.21
CA LEU A 576 18.05 19.00 -3.24
C LEU A 576 17.92 18.18 -1.94
N LYS A 577 18.99 17.54 -1.48
CA LYS A 577 18.97 16.81 -0.19
C LYS A 577 18.67 17.76 0.97
N ASP A 578 19.28 18.94 1.01
CA ASP A 578 19.03 19.92 2.07
C ASP A 578 17.56 20.35 2.10
N THR A 579 16.97 20.54 0.92
CA THR A 579 15.54 20.87 0.77
C THR A 579 14.66 19.73 1.29
N MET A 580 14.95 18.49 0.89
CA MET A 580 14.17 17.33 1.32
C MET A 580 14.35 17.02 2.82
N LEU A 581 15.53 17.26 3.40
CA LEU A 581 15.71 17.19 4.86
C LEU A 581 14.84 18.23 5.59
N GLY A 582 14.70 19.44 5.03
CA GLY A 582 13.77 20.45 5.52
C GLY A 582 12.31 19.99 5.45
N VAL A 583 11.91 19.36 4.34
CA VAL A 583 10.57 18.75 4.19
C VAL A 583 10.33 17.68 5.26
N MET A 584 11.29 16.78 5.47
CA MET A 584 11.19 15.74 6.51
C MET A 584 11.10 16.32 7.92
N GLN A 585 11.77 17.45 8.19
CA GLN A 585 11.69 18.14 9.47
C GLN A 585 10.34 18.81 9.69
N THR A 586 9.97 19.72 8.80
CA THR A 586 8.84 20.63 9.04
C THR A 586 7.52 19.99 8.63
N GLU A 587 7.46 19.41 7.43
CA GLU A 587 6.21 18.87 6.90
C GLU A 587 5.88 17.49 7.46
N ALA A 588 6.87 16.60 7.49
CA ALA A 588 6.65 15.27 8.01
C ALA A 588 6.62 15.28 9.53
N TRP A 589 7.71 15.71 10.19
CA TRP A 589 7.81 15.55 11.63
C TRP A 589 6.94 16.52 12.43
N GLU A 590 7.18 17.82 12.31
CA GLU A 590 6.54 18.83 13.15
C GLU A 590 5.03 18.94 12.89
N LYS A 591 4.61 18.85 11.63
CA LYS A 591 3.19 18.96 11.27
C LYS A 591 2.45 17.63 11.44
N ARG A 592 3.04 16.49 11.10
CA ARG A 592 2.30 15.21 11.01
C ARG A 592 2.68 14.21 12.08
N LEU A 593 3.95 13.83 12.18
CA LEU A 593 4.36 12.64 12.95
C LEU A 593 4.49 12.86 14.44
N SER A 594 4.83 14.06 14.90
CA SER A 594 5.16 14.29 16.31
C SER A 594 4.01 13.97 17.26
N ASN A 595 2.76 14.00 16.77
CA ASN A 595 1.58 13.63 17.55
C ASN A 595 1.17 12.16 17.40
N LEU A 596 1.71 11.43 16.43
CA LEU A 596 1.28 10.06 16.12
C LEU A 596 1.99 9.00 16.95
N ARG A 597 3.09 9.32 17.67
CA ARG A 597 3.89 8.38 18.47
C ARG A 597 4.20 7.07 17.74
N ASN A 598 4.75 7.19 16.54
CA ASN A 598 4.93 6.03 15.66
C ASN A 598 6.38 5.57 15.65
N GLY A 599 6.68 4.47 16.35
CA GLY A 599 8.05 3.93 16.48
C GLY A 599 8.75 3.74 15.13
N LYS A 600 8.09 3.13 14.13
CA LYS A 600 8.67 2.98 12.79
C LYS A 600 8.99 4.32 12.15
N LEU A 601 8.02 5.24 12.06
CA LEU A 601 8.20 6.51 11.35
C LEU A 601 9.18 7.45 12.07
N GLY A 602 9.17 7.44 13.40
CA GLY A 602 10.16 8.14 14.22
C GLY A 602 11.56 7.60 14.00
N LEU A 603 11.72 6.28 13.85
CA LEU A 603 13.01 5.68 13.53
C LEU A 603 13.53 6.13 12.15
N LEU A 604 12.69 6.06 11.11
CA LEU A 604 13.05 6.52 9.77
C LEU A 604 13.50 7.98 9.80
N TYR A 605 12.77 8.83 10.54
CA TYR A 605 13.10 10.23 10.74
C TYR A 605 14.47 10.42 11.43
N VAL A 606 14.70 9.82 12.60
CA VAL A 606 15.98 10.03 13.32
C VAL A 606 17.18 9.44 12.58
N SER A 607 16.98 8.46 11.68
CA SER A 607 18.06 7.84 10.91
C SER A 607 18.74 8.81 9.92
N GLU A 608 18.00 9.75 9.34
CA GLU A 608 18.52 10.68 8.32
C GLU A 608 18.61 12.14 8.80
N ILE A 609 17.80 12.55 9.79
CA ILE A 609 17.80 13.95 10.24
C ILE A 609 19.03 14.27 11.09
N PRO A 610 19.82 15.31 10.73
CA PRO A 610 20.95 15.76 11.54
C PRO A 610 20.49 16.55 12.77
N LEU A 611 21.27 16.50 13.85
CA LEU A 611 21.03 17.26 15.09
C LEU A 611 20.93 18.78 14.87
N SER A 612 21.57 19.31 13.83
CA SER A 612 21.49 20.73 13.48
C SER A 612 20.10 21.16 12.99
N LEU A 613 19.31 20.24 12.44
CA LEU A 613 17.94 20.49 12.01
C LEU A 613 16.92 20.13 13.10
N SER A 614 17.22 19.12 13.93
CA SER A 614 16.36 18.71 15.03
C SER A 614 17.12 18.54 16.33
N PRO A 615 17.12 19.56 17.21
CA PRO A 615 17.71 19.46 18.55
C PRO A 615 17.02 18.42 19.43
N LYS A 616 15.77 18.03 19.12
CA LYS A 616 14.98 17.02 19.84
C LYS A 616 15.22 15.59 19.37
N ARG A 617 16.09 15.37 18.38
CA ARG A 617 16.35 14.05 17.79
C ARG A 617 16.62 12.97 18.83
N ASP A 618 17.39 13.29 19.88
CA ASP A 618 17.73 12.32 20.92
C ASP A 618 16.53 11.99 21.84
N GLU A 619 15.65 12.96 22.09
CA GLU A 619 14.39 12.73 22.82
C GLU A 619 13.46 11.81 22.01
N ILE A 620 13.34 12.06 20.71
CA ILE A 620 12.55 11.27 19.78
C ILE A 620 13.08 9.84 19.68
N LEU A 621 14.41 9.70 19.58
CA LEU A 621 15.05 8.39 19.57
C LEU A 621 14.76 7.61 20.85
N ALA A 622 14.81 8.26 22.02
CA ALA A 622 14.48 7.59 23.29
C ALA A 622 13.03 7.07 23.31
N GLU A 623 12.07 7.87 22.85
CA GLU A 623 10.66 7.47 22.72
C GLU A 623 10.48 6.28 21.75
N VAL A 624 11.12 6.35 20.57
CA VAL A 624 11.07 5.27 19.57
C VAL A 624 11.65 3.96 20.11
N LEU A 625 12.77 4.01 20.83
CA LEU A 625 13.38 2.82 21.42
C LEU A 625 12.52 2.24 22.54
N GLU A 626 11.83 3.08 23.32
CA GLU A 626 10.83 2.63 24.31
C GLU A 626 9.67 1.91 23.62
N ASP A 627 9.16 2.46 22.51
CA ASP A 627 8.08 1.84 21.76
C ASP A 627 8.51 0.48 21.17
N ILE A 628 9.69 0.37 20.56
CA ILE A 628 10.24 -0.89 19.98
C ILE A 628 10.25 -2.03 21.00
N VAL A 629 10.55 -1.75 22.27
CA VAL A 629 10.56 -2.78 23.33
C VAL A 629 9.18 -3.39 23.57
N ASN A 630 8.13 -2.63 23.29
CA ASN A 630 6.73 -3.01 23.51
C ASN A 630 6.04 -3.55 22.25
N TYR A 631 6.74 -3.63 21.12
CA TYR A 631 6.22 -4.31 19.93
C TYR A 631 6.19 -5.83 20.14
N GLY A 632 5.11 -6.45 19.68
CA GLY A 632 4.82 -7.86 19.90
C GLY A 632 3.34 -8.08 20.19
N GLY A 633 2.94 -9.33 20.42
CA GLY A 633 1.55 -9.76 20.61
C GLY A 633 0.78 -9.00 21.69
N ASN A 634 -0.55 -9.21 21.73
CA ASN A 634 -1.41 -8.48 22.67
C ASN A 634 -1.39 -9.13 24.07
N GLY A 635 -1.62 -8.33 25.10
CA GLY A 635 -1.77 -8.83 26.48
C GLY A 635 -0.46 -9.21 27.18
N GLY A 636 0.67 -8.67 26.72
CA GLY A 636 1.99 -8.87 27.35
C GLY A 636 2.80 -10.06 26.80
N PHE A 637 2.27 -10.79 25.82
CA PHE A 637 2.96 -11.87 25.13
C PHE A 637 3.72 -11.33 23.91
N LEU A 638 4.78 -10.56 24.19
CA LEU A 638 5.51 -9.81 23.18
C LEU A 638 6.22 -10.71 22.14
N ASP A 639 6.45 -11.98 22.49
CA ASP A 639 7.12 -12.95 21.62
C ASP A 639 6.13 -13.73 20.73
N GLU A 640 4.87 -13.32 20.64
CA GLU A 640 3.88 -13.82 19.68
C GLU A 640 3.55 -12.78 18.59
N PRO A 641 3.20 -13.20 17.36
CA PRO A 641 2.69 -12.25 16.38
C PRO A 641 1.35 -11.69 16.83
N ARG A 642 1.09 -10.45 16.43
CA ARG A 642 -0.10 -9.73 16.86
C ARG A 642 -1.37 -10.29 16.23
N ARG A 643 -2.46 -10.28 17.00
CA ARG A 643 -3.79 -10.71 16.54
C ARG A 643 -4.86 -9.69 16.89
N ASN A 644 -6.01 -9.78 16.22
CA ASN A 644 -7.15 -8.88 16.39
C ASN A 644 -7.93 -9.08 17.71
N TYR A 645 -7.30 -8.97 18.87
CA TYR A 645 -8.01 -9.05 20.16
C TYR A 645 -8.81 -7.78 20.46
N THR A 646 -9.88 -7.92 21.23
CA THR A 646 -10.61 -6.78 21.79
C THR A 646 -9.71 -5.91 22.64
N LEU A 647 -9.66 -4.63 22.31
CA LEU A 647 -9.11 -3.57 23.14
C LEU A 647 -10.26 -2.86 23.85
N GLU A 648 -10.41 -3.16 25.14
CA GLU A 648 -11.47 -2.58 25.97
C GLU A 648 -11.20 -1.09 26.22
N ARG A 649 -12.22 -0.27 25.95
CA ARG A 649 -12.11 1.20 26.04
C ARG A 649 -11.62 1.67 27.40
N GLN A 650 -12.22 1.15 28.48
CA GLN A 650 -11.89 1.57 29.84
C GLN A 650 -10.46 1.17 30.20
N THR A 651 -10.01 -0.02 29.78
CA THR A 651 -8.62 -0.46 29.98
C THR A 651 -7.64 0.49 29.31
N THR A 652 -7.91 0.94 28.08
CA THR A 652 -7.06 1.94 27.41
C THR A 652 -7.04 3.26 28.16
N ILE A 653 -8.20 3.73 28.64
CA ILE A 653 -8.32 4.98 29.42
C ILE A 653 -7.51 4.91 30.72
N ASP A 654 -7.62 3.80 31.46
CA ASP A 654 -6.94 3.60 32.73
C ASP A 654 -5.42 3.50 32.59
N ASN A 655 -4.93 3.21 31.38
CA ASN A 655 -3.51 3.06 31.06
C ASN A 655 -2.96 4.17 30.14
N LEU A 656 -3.68 5.28 29.96
CA LEU A 656 -3.17 6.40 29.16
C LEU A 656 -1.82 6.90 29.71
N PRO A 657 -0.81 7.14 28.85
CA PRO A 657 0.46 7.69 29.28
C PRO A 657 0.29 9.03 30.00
N ASN A 658 1.23 9.37 30.88
CA ASN A 658 1.26 10.68 31.53
C ASN A 658 1.26 11.80 30.48
N GLY A 659 0.32 12.74 30.61
CA GLY A 659 0.15 13.85 29.66
C GLY A 659 -0.83 13.56 28.53
N THR A 660 -1.24 12.31 28.33
CA THR A 660 -2.31 11.94 27.40
C THR A 660 -3.66 11.99 28.11
N THR A 661 -4.61 12.73 27.54
CA THR A 661 -5.98 12.88 28.06
C THR A 661 -7.01 12.42 27.03
N LEU A 662 -8.24 12.24 27.47
CA LEU A 662 -9.38 12.16 26.56
C LEU A 662 -9.65 13.54 25.97
N ARG A 663 -9.70 13.62 24.64
CA ARG A 663 -10.10 14.81 23.90
C ARG A 663 -11.46 14.58 23.28
N CYS A 664 -12.33 15.57 23.40
CA CYS A 664 -13.57 15.65 22.61
C CYS A 664 -13.33 16.56 21.40
N PRO A 665 -13.97 16.29 20.26
CA PRO A 665 -13.92 17.23 19.15
C PRO A 665 -14.61 18.53 19.55
N THR A 666 -14.13 19.64 19.01
CA THR A 666 -14.91 20.89 19.04
C THR A 666 -16.12 20.77 18.09
N GLU A 667 -17.12 21.65 18.24
CA GLU A 667 -18.24 21.69 17.28
C GLU A 667 -17.73 21.99 15.86
N GLU A 668 -16.68 22.81 15.72
CA GLU A 668 -16.03 23.09 14.44
C GLU A 668 -15.39 21.85 13.82
N GLU A 669 -14.63 21.06 14.61
CA GLU A 669 -14.03 19.81 14.14
C GLU A 669 -15.10 18.78 13.76
N ARG A 670 -16.17 18.67 14.54
CA ARG A 670 -17.31 17.80 14.25
C ARG A 670 -18.02 18.22 12.97
N THR A 671 -18.45 19.48 12.88
CA THR A 671 -19.09 20.04 11.69
C THR A 671 -18.22 19.78 10.45
N PHE A 672 -16.91 19.95 10.55
CA PHE A 672 -16.01 19.62 9.46
C PHE A 672 -16.06 18.13 9.06
N CYS A 673 -16.01 17.22 10.04
CA CYS A 673 -16.11 15.79 9.76
C CYS A 673 -17.50 15.34 9.27
N GLU A 674 -18.58 16.07 9.52
CA GLU A 674 -19.95 15.60 9.26
C GLU A 674 -20.68 16.33 8.14
N GLU A 675 -20.50 17.63 8.05
CA GLU A 675 -21.02 18.40 6.92
C GLU A 675 -20.12 18.13 5.72
N GLY A 676 -18.81 18.09 5.92
CA GLY A 676 -17.81 17.90 4.88
C GLY A 676 -17.52 19.18 4.12
N VAL A 677 -16.69 19.10 3.10
CA VAL A 677 -16.38 20.26 2.26
C VAL A 677 -17.37 20.32 1.10
N THR A 678 -18.05 21.45 0.93
CA THR A 678 -18.72 21.75 -0.34
C THR A 678 -17.69 22.33 -1.29
N ILE A 679 -17.38 21.62 -2.36
CA ILE A 679 -16.61 22.19 -3.48
C ILE A 679 -17.62 22.39 -4.60
N LEU A 680 -17.81 23.64 -5.03
CA LEU A 680 -18.73 23.97 -6.14
C LEU A 680 -20.16 23.47 -5.98
N GLY A 681 -20.72 23.55 -4.77
CA GLY A 681 -22.09 23.08 -4.52
C GLY A 681 -22.24 21.55 -4.51
N VAL A 682 -21.13 20.83 -4.38
CA VAL A 682 -21.09 19.36 -4.26
C VAL A 682 -20.55 19.04 -2.89
N GLN A 683 -21.37 18.41 -2.07
CA GLN A 683 -20.95 17.95 -0.77
C GLN A 683 -20.10 16.70 -0.95
N PHE A 684 -18.84 16.73 -0.50
CA PHE A 684 -18.06 15.50 -0.42
C PHE A 684 -18.59 14.67 0.74
N PRO A 685 -18.87 13.38 0.51
CA PRO A 685 -19.34 12.51 1.58
C PRO A 685 -18.24 12.45 2.63
N VAL A 686 -18.64 12.66 3.87
CA VAL A 686 -17.77 12.53 5.02
C VAL A 686 -18.38 11.55 6.01
N SER A 687 -17.53 11.01 6.88
CA SER A 687 -17.94 10.02 7.86
C SER A 687 -18.70 10.72 8.98
N THR A 688 -19.97 10.37 9.19
CA THR A 688 -20.68 10.81 10.39
C THR A 688 -19.99 10.23 11.62
N ILE A 689 -19.52 11.08 12.52
CA ILE A 689 -18.81 10.68 13.75
C ILE A 689 -19.73 10.71 14.98
N SER A 690 -20.88 11.37 14.85
CA SER A 690 -21.89 11.52 15.90
C SER A 690 -22.93 10.42 15.83
N TYR A 691 -23.41 10.06 17.00
CA TYR A 691 -24.41 9.01 17.18
C TYR A 691 -25.27 9.33 18.41
N PRO A 692 -26.46 8.72 18.54
CA PRO A 692 -27.29 8.90 19.73
C PRO A 692 -26.53 8.46 20.99
N CYS A 693 -26.51 9.33 22.01
CA CYS A 693 -25.84 9.02 23.27
C CYS A 693 -26.38 7.74 23.91
N ASN A 694 -25.50 6.91 24.45
CA ASN A 694 -25.86 5.65 25.14
C ASN A 694 -25.75 5.76 26.67
N ALA A 695 -25.63 6.98 27.20
CA ALA A 695 -25.44 7.31 28.61
C ALA A 695 -24.12 6.80 29.22
N SER A 696 -23.14 6.38 28.41
CA SER A 696 -21.79 6.12 28.91
C SER A 696 -21.15 7.43 29.38
N PRO A 697 -20.58 7.47 30.60
CA PRO A 697 -19.95 8.68 31.15
C PRO A 697 -18.67 9.09 30.41
N SER A 698 -18.19 8.26 29.48
CA SER A 698 -16.99 8.51 28.67
C SER A 698 -17.29 9.08 27.28
N GLU A 699 -18.53 9.49 27.00
CA GLU A 699 -18.93 10.08 25.71
C GLU A 699 -18.80 11.61 25.71
N CYS A 700 -18.50 12.17 24.54
CA CYS A 700 -18.52 13.61 24.33
C CYS A 700 -19.94 14.02 23.94
N VAL A 701 -20.71 14.55 24.89
CA VAL A 701 -22.04 15.11 24.60
C VAL A 701 -21.86 16.47 23.92
N MET A 702 -22.34 16.57 22.69
CA MET A 702 -22.26 17.76 21.85
C MET A 702 -23.44 18.72 22.10
N GLY A 703 -23.38 19.93 21.53
CA GLY A 703 -24.36 20.99 21.82
C GLY A 703 -25.81 20.66 21.42
N ASP A 704 -25.99 19.76 20.46
CA ASP A 704 -27.29 19.27 19.97
C ASP A 704 -27.79 18.01 20.70
N GLY A 705 -27.06 17.53 21.72
CA GLY A 705 -27.39 16.33 22.48
C GLY A 705 -26.98 15.02 21.82
N MET A 706 -26.29 15.07 20.67
CA MET A 706 -25.63 13.89 20.09
C MET A 706 -24.31 13.61 20.80
N CYS A 707 -23.79 12.40 20.65
CA CYS A 707 -22.52 11.99 21.22
C CYS A 707 -21.48 11.67 20.15
N VAL A 708 -20.22 12.02 20.44
CA VAL A 708 -19.06 11.57 19.67
C VAL A 708 -18.13 10.77 20.58
N ARG A 709 -17.40 9.80 20.02
CA ARG A 709 -16.38 9.06 20.77
C ARG A 709 -15.18 9.97 21.01
N PRO A 710 -14.75 10.19 22.28
CA PRO A 710 -13.45 10.83 22.50
C PRO A 710 -12.33 9.96 21.97
N LEU A 711 -11.25 10.62 21.59
CA LEU A 711 -9.97 10.05 21.20
C LEU A 711 -8.90 10.39 22.25
N ALA A 712 -7.77 9.68 22.22
CA ALA A 712 -6.59 10.11 22.95
C ALA A 712 -6.05 11.44 22.38
N SER A 713 -5.58 12.34 23.24
CA SER A 713 -5.03 13.64 22.82
C SER A 713 -3.66 13.53 22.11
N TYR A 714 -2.99 12.39 22.28
CA TYR A 714 -1.72 12.02 21.65
C TYR A 714 -1.82 10.57 21.18
N GLY A 715 -1.02 10.21 20.17
CA GLY A 715 -0.94 8.84 19.67
C GLY A 715 -0.61 7.85 20.79
N LEU A 716 -1.37 6.76 20.85
CA LEU A 716 -1.20 5.74 21.87
C LEU A 716 0.12 4.98 21.67
N PRO A 717 0.78 4.52 22.74
CA PRO A 717 1.88 3.58 22.64
C PRO A 717 1.41 2.29 21.96
N ILE A 718 2.34 1.58 21.32
CA ILE A 718 2.01 0.42 20.47
C ILE A 718 1.14 -0.63 21.17
N GLY A 719 1.44 -0.95 22.44
CA GLY A 719 0.70 -1.95 23.23
C GLY A 719 -0.73 -1.55 23.60
N LEU A 720 -1.10 -0.28 23.41
CA LEU A 720 -2.46 0.24 23.60
C LEU A 720 -3.17 0.55 22.28
N ARG A 721 -2.55 0.25 21.13
CA ARG A 721 -3.21 0.46 19.85
C ARG A 721 -4.16 -0.69 19.52
N PRO A 722 -5.22 -0.42 18.76
CA PRO A 722 -5.96 -1.47 18.06
C PRO A 722 -5.07 -2.28 17.12
N TYR A 723 -5.40 -3.56 16.93
CA TYR A 723 -4.83 -4.39 15.88
C TYR A 723 -5.18 -3.82 14.49
N GLU A 724 -4.24 -3.94 13.56
CA GLU A 724 -4.38 -3.67 12.13
C GLU A 724 -3.34 -4.52 11.38
N GLY A 725 -3.52 -4.74 10.07
CA GLY A 725 -2.47 -5.30 9.22
C GLY A 725 -1.17 -4.51 9.30
N PHE A 726 -1.28 -3.18 9.32
CA PHE A 726 -0.20 -2.28 9.71
C PHE A 726 -0.67 -1.34 10.82
N VAL A 727 -0.13 -1.50 12.03
CA VAL A 727 -0.49 -0.67 13.20
C VAL A 727 -0.32 0.85 13.01
N TRP A 728 0.46 1.26 12.03
CA TRP A 728 0.68 2.67 11.69
C TRP A 728 -0.28 3.23 10.65
N GLN A 729 -1.07 2.38 9.99
CA GLN A 729 -1.97 2.82 8.92
C GLN A 729 -3.30 3.37 9.44
N ARG A 730 -3.70 3.07 10.68
CA ARG A 730 -4.98 3.50 11.22
C ARG A 730 -4.81 4.40 12.41
N SER A 731 -5.94 4.93 12.90
CA SER A 731 -5.93 5.99 13.89
C SER A 731 -5.15 5.59 15.15
N PRO A 732 -4.01 6.25 15.44
CA PRO A 732 -3.24 5.95 16.64
C PRO A 732 -3.93 6.47 17.90
N PHE A 733 -5.05 7.17 17.76
CA PHE A 733 -5.79 7.80 18.86
C PHE A 733 -7.01 6.99 19.31
N GLU A 734 -7.34 5.91 18.59
CA GLU A 734 -8.49 5.06 18.86
C GLU A 734 -8.34 4.31 20.18
N LEU A 735 -9.36 4.41 21.03
CA LEU A 735 -9.32 3.87 22.39
C LEU A 735 -9.82 2.43 22.49
N SER A 736 -10.43 1.90 21.43
CA SER A 736 -11.09 0.60 21.48
C SER A 736 -11.28 0.00 20.09
N ARG A 737 -11.20 -1.33 20.02
CA ARG A 737 -11.58 -2.11 18.85
C ARG A 737 -12.08 -3.47 19.31
N SER A 738 -13.07 -4.02 18.62
CA SER A 738 -13.56 -5.37 18.86
C SER A 738 -12.77 -6.39 18.06
N GLY A 739 -12.49 -7.55 18.65
CA GLY A 739 -12.06 -8.72 17.91
C GLY A 739 -11.76 -9.90 18.84
N ILE A 740 -11.56 -11.08 18.25
CA ILE A 740 -11.49 -12.33 19.01
C ILE A 740 -10.13 -13.01 18.95
N GLY A 741 -9.14 -12.39 18.29
CA GLY A 741 -7.82 -12.99 18.07
C GLY A 741 -7.82 -14.08 17.00
N ASN A 742 -8.70 -13.99 16.01
CA ASN A 742 -8.81 -14.93 14.89
C ASN A 742 -8.13 -14.42 13.61
N GLU A 743 -7.50 -13.25 13.63
CA GLU A 743 -6.78 -12.69 12.49
C GLU A 743 -5.40 -12.25 12.96
N GLN A 744 -4.35 -12.57 12.20
CA GLN A 744 -2.96 -12.37 12.55
C GLN A 744 -2.21 -11.69 11.40
N ALA A 745 -1.57 -10.58 11.70
CA ALA A 745 -0.80 -9.81 10.72
C ALA A 745 0.63 -10.36 10.61
N PRO A 746 1.28 -10.22 9.44
CA PRO A 746 2.71 -10.45 9.33
C PRO A 746 3.47 -9.58 10.35
N PRO A 747 4.44 -10.11 11.10
CA PRO A 747 5.12 -9.35 12.16
C PRO A 747 6.19 -8.36 11.62
N ALA A 748 6.04 -7.93 10.37
CA ALA A 748 6.88 -6.90 9.74
C ALA A 748 6.83 -5.58 10.52
N GLU A 749 5.75 -5.33 11.28
CA GLU A 749 5.60 -4.14 12.12
C GLU A 749 6.69 -3.98 13.17
N PHE A 750 7.28 -5.09 13.62
CA PHE A 750 8.39 -5.10 14.57
C PHE A 750 9.74 -5.29 13.88
N THR A 751 9.85 -6.27 12.97
CA THR A 751 11.17 -6.67 12.45
C THR A 751 11.78 -5.57 11.58
N GLU A 752 10.98 -4.87 10.79
CA GLU A 752 11.45 -3.77 9.94
C GLU A 752 12.10 -2.64 10.75
N PRO A 753 11.41 -1.98 11.71
CA PRO A 753 12.07 -0.95 12.53
C PRO A 753 13.20 -1.51 13.40
N PHE A 754 13.10 -2.74 13.90
CA PHE A 754 14.18 -3.33 14.69
C PHE A 754 15.49 -3.41 13.88
N TRP A 755 15.46 -4.00 12.68
CA TRP A 755 16.66 -4.18 11.88
C TRP A 755 17.21 -2.86 11.32
N ILE A 756 16.33 -1.91 10.97
CA ILE A 756 16.74 -0.54 10.61
C ILE A 756 17.47 0.13 11.78
N ALA A 757 16.95 0.02 13.01
CA ALA A 757 17.56 0.66 14.18
C ALA A 757 18.97 0.11 14.44
N ARG A 758 19.15 -1.20 14.26
CA ARG A 758 20.46 -1.85 14.39
C ARG A 758 21.44 -1.40 13.32
N TYR A 759 21.00 -1.32 12.06
CA TYR A 759 21.85 -0.88 10.96
C TYR A 759 22.39 0.53 11.16
N TYR A 760 21.54 1.46 11.62
CA TYR A 760 21.97 2.84 11.92
C TYR A 760 22.70 2.97 13.28
N GLY A 761 22.93 1.88 14.00
CA GLY A 761 23.59 1.89 15.32
C GLY A 761 22.77 2.58 16.42
N LEU A 762 21.46 2.71 16.22
CA LEU A 762 20.52 3.30 17.17
C LEU A 762 20.08 2.30 18.25
N LEU A 763 20.20 1.01 17.94
CA LEU A 763 19.99 -0.11 18.87
C LEU A 763 21.21 -1.04 18.81
N THR A 764 21.88 -1.25 19.94
CA THR A 764 23.12 -2.07 20.02
C THR A 764 22.91 -3.41 20.75
N ASN A 765 21.67 -3.68 21.17
CA ASN A 765 21.31 -4.93 21.84
C ASN A 765 21.57 -6.12 20.92
N GLY A 766 22.26 -7.15 21.44
CA GLY A 766 22.63 -8.33 20.66
C GLY A 766 23.63 -8.05 19.54
N ASP A 767 24.45 -6.99 19.63
CA ASP A 767 25.56 -6.76 18.70
C ASP A 767 26.41 -8.01 18.52
N LYS A 768 26.75 -8.30 17.26
CA LYS A 768 27.50 -9.50 16.83
C LYS A 768 26.77 -10.84 16.98
N GLN A 769 25.51 -10.85 17.42
CA GLN A 769 24.68 -12.04 17.48
C GLN A 769 24.01 -12.31 16.14
N VAL A 770 24.23 -13.51 15.61
CA VAL A 770 23.71 -14.01 14.33
C VAL A 770 23.10 -15.39 14.53
N LEU A 771 22.44 -15.95 13.51
CA LEU A 771 21.95 -17.33 13.54
C LEU A 771 22.97 -18.31 12.96
N ALA A 772 23.17 -19.43 13.66
CA ALA A 772 24.05 -20.49 13.21
C ALA A 772 23.60 -21.90 13.66
N TRP A 773 24.03 -22.93 12.93
CA TRP A 773 23.74 -24.31 13.26
C TRP A 773 24.52 -24.80 14.50
N LYS A 774 23.80 -25.14 15.56
CA LYS A 774 24.32 -25.83 16.76
C LYS A 774 24.05 -27.33 16.66
N SER A 775 25.07 -28.16 16.86
CA SER A 775 24.87 -29.62 16.97
C SER A 775 24.10 -29.96 18.26
N ASP A 776 23.03 -30.74 18.14
CA ASP A 776 22.08 -31.12 19.19
C ASP A 776 21.92 -32.65 19.28
N GLY A 777 23.03 -33.39 19.14
CA GLY A 777 23.06 -34.85 19.25
C GLY A 777 22.88 -35.60 17.92
N SER A 778 22.45 -36.86 18.01
CA SER A 778 22.21 -37.74 16.86
C SER A 778 20.76 -37.70 16.42
N CYS A 779 20.52 -37.82 15.12
CA CYS A 779 19.17 -38.05 14.61
C CYS A 779 18.64 -39.43 15.03
N PRO A 780 17.31 -39.60 15.10
CA PRO A 780 16.68 -40.91 15.26
C PRO A 780 17.07 -41.93 14.19
#